data_AF-A0A811LSB1-F1
#
_entry.id   AF-A0A811LSB1-F1
#
_cell.length_a   1.000
_cell.length_b   1.000
_cell.length_c   1.000
_cell.angle_alpha   90.00
_cell.angle_beta   90.00
_cell.angle_gamma   90.00
#
_symmetry.space_group_name_H-M   'P 1'
#
loop_
_entity.id
_entity.type
_entity.pdbx_description
1 polymer ?
#
loop_
_entity_poly.entity_id
_entity_poly.type
_entity_poly.pdbx_seq_one_letter_code
_entity_poly.pdbx_strand_id
1 'polypeptide(L)'
;MKVIIALCLVSVVVGIGIRPSQKISVNGKLKCNGKPADGIKVKLYDKDTFTLDDLIGETQTDKDGFFEISGDANEITRITPKLNVYHKCGKTIPICDTKFSIEIPKKYIEKQEPFDAGELNLETNFPGQSTDFHCKDFLDYIEPEVIRENLQYFTTEPHVAGTPANLKVAGKIAEKWKEYGLEDVGYKTYEVLLSYPNFTSPNTITISENGKSVFHSTGKSTVIIPEEQGAPGADIQWLAYAGDGHVKGEPVYCNYGTANDFKTLKKLGISLKGKIAVVRYGQIFRANKIKFAQDAGAVGVILYSDPAEAAQAGTEEENVYPNKDYMPHHGVQRGTLKLGDGDPSSPLYPAKKDLTYTTTIDDLKKDNKLPTVPVLPLSYTDAYEIFKRLEGEEVPKEWQGGLNVQYRFGGKMKNNALLEVDVHSSLEKREIRNVIGYIKGETEPDRYVMLGNHFDAWVYGSIDPNSGTAILSDIAKSLVQAKKDGVFKPKRTIVFCNWDAEEYGLVGSNEFVEEFANILRDRAVVMLNVDLISGNATLTADAVPSIYEVVVNAAKKVPNPVKSEVEQGRKTIYDTWYHRLPGKKPEYPDYPELKTPNGGSDHETFIAYLGIPAVDITYRRQKEDGAIDSTYALYHTLYETPFTNEHLFDIDNFAVHAATGKYWMQLVKDFAEPDVVPINASLFAHHFLDFYVRDLKKDIDDLSRKIPQTKQVIAQNTKLIRNAQEFVRVADAFQKSIRGNNINAWTLNTRSINDRLMAMERCFVGPKGIPGSPEKRNVLFSTSALNSYEGKTMPGVYDQLDALSVAKTEKERDQIAKLLIEQISHVQYAVQCATSTLGIHF
;
A
#
# COMPACT_ATOMS: atom_id res chain seq x y z
N MET A 1 -24.19 -14.89 79.43
CA MET A 1 -24.39 -16.36 79.47
C MET A 1 -24.37 -16.84 78.03
N LYS A 2 -23.25 -17.32 77.47
CA LYS A 2 -22.62 -18.65 77.63
C LYS A 2 -23.62 -19.81 77.47
N VAL A 3 -23.40 -20.63 76.44
CA VAL A 3 -23.46 -22.12 76.30
C VAL A 3 -23.77 -22.41 74.81
N ILE A 4 -22.79 -22.67 73.92
CA ILE A 4 -21.99 -23.89 73.64
C ILE A 4 -22.64 -24.84 72.60
N ILE A 5 -22.00 -24.88 71.42
CA ILE A 5 -21.59 -26.03 70.56
C ILE A 5 -22.64 -27.07 70.14
N ALA A 6 -22.85 -27.16 68.81
CA ALA A 6 -22.83 -28.42 68.07
C ALA A 6 -22.54 -28.16 66.56
N LEU A 7 -21.27 -28.32 66.17
CA LEU A 7 -20.89 -28.56 64.77
C LEU A 7 -21.35 -29.99 64.42
N CYS A 8 -22.33 -30.13 63.52
CA CYS A 8 -22.54 -31.38 62.82
C CYS A 8 -21.52 -31.47 61.68
N LEU A 9 -20.34 -32.00 62.02
CA LEU A 9 -19.47 -32.72 61.08
C LEU A 9 -20.26 -33.93 60.57
N VAL A 10 -20.95 -33.78 59.44
CA VAL A 10 -21.28 -34.94 58.61
C VAL A 10 -20.01 -35.28 57.83
N SER A 11 -19.22 -36.17 58.42
CA SER A 11 -18.27 -37.00 57.72
C SER A 11 -19.00 -37.83 56.66
N VAL A 12 -19.25 -37.24 55.49
CA VAL A 12 -19.44 -38.05 54.29
C VAL A 12 -18.05 -38.58 53.97
N VAL A 13 -17.85 -39.83 54.37
CA VAL A 13 -16.79 -40.70 53.89
C VAL A 13 -16.63 -40.44 52.39
N VAL A 14 -15.44 -39.98 52.01
CA VAL A 14 -14.96 -40.07 50.63
C VAL A 14 -14.95 -41.56 50.31
N GLY A 15 -16.10 -42.06 49.84
CA GLY A 15 -16.10 -43.19 48.95
C GLY A 15 -15.34 -42.71 47.73
N ILE A 16 -14.10 -43.15 47.58
CA ILE A 16 -13.46 -43.28 46.28
C ILE A 16 -14.34 -44.28 45.52
N GLY A 17 -15.49 -43.79 45.04
CA GLY A 17 -16.31 -44.49 44.07
C GLY A 17 -15.48 -44.46 42.79
N ILE A 18 -14.90 -45.61 42.46
CA ILE A 18 -14.34 -45.88 41.15
C ILE A 18 -15.35 -45.34 40.12
N ARG A 19 -14.97 -44.29 39.37
CA ARG A 19 -15.81 -43.80 38.27
C ARG A 19 -16.02 -45.00 37.34
N PRO A 20 -17.25 -45.45 37.09
CA PRO A 20 -17.46 -46.61 36.24
C PRO A 20 -17.01 -46.25 34.82
N SER A 21 -15.91 -46.85 34.36
CA SER A 21 -15.46 -46.76 32.98
C SER A 21 -16.57 -47.30 32.07
N GLN A 22 -17.11 -46.45 31.23
CA GLN A 22 -18.12 -46.79 30.23
C GLN A 22 -17.40 -47.07 28.92
N LYS A 23 -17.58 -48.28 28.39
CA LYS A 23 -16.94 -48.72 27.15
C LYS A 23 -17.94 -48.77 26.02
N ILE A 24 -17.50 -48.42 24.83
CA ILE A 24 -18.29 -48.53 23.61
C ILE A 24 -17.40 -49.03 22.47
N SER A 25 -17.94 -49.94 21.67
CA SER A 25 -17.30 -50.48 20.47
C SER A 25 -18.23 -50.28 19.28
N VAL A 26 -17.66 -49.95 18.12
CA VAL A 26 -18.38 -49.70 16.88
C VAL A 26 -17.61 -50.34 15.74
N ASN A 27 -18.31 -50.99 14.81
CA ASN A 27 -17.71 -51.49 13.58
C ASN A 27 -18.61 -51.18 12.38
N GLY A 28 -18.06 -51.35 11.17
CA GLY A 28 -18.81 -51.14 9.94
C GLY A 28 -17.92 -51.22 8.69
N LYS A 29 -18.52 -51.02 7.52
CA LYS A 29 -17.82 -50.96 6.23
C LYS A 29 -18.14 -49.69 5.46
N LEU A 30 -17.12 -49.06 4.89
CA LEU A 30 -17.26 -47.85 4.08
C LEU A 30 -16.91 -48.16 2.63
N LYS A 31 -17.73 -47.66 1.69
CA LYS A 31 -17.53 -47.77 0.25
C LYS A 31 -17.48 -46.40 -0.41
N CYS A 32 -16.72 -46.31 -1.49
CA CYS A 32 -16.64 -45.15 -2.35
C CYS A 32 -16.63 -45.59 -3.82
N ASN A 33 -17.49 -45.02 -4.67
CA ASN A 33 -17.62 -45.38 -6.09
C ASN A 33 -17.84 -46.89 -6.29
N GLY A 34 -18.66 -47.48 -5.41
CA GLY A 34 -18.95 -48.92 -5.40
C GLY A 34 -17.79 -49.84 -4.97
N LYS A 35 -16.62 -49.31 -4.58
CA LYS A 35 -15.46 -50.08 -4.11
C LYS A 35 -15.24 -49.89 -2.60
N PRO A 36 -14.60 -50.84 -1.89
CA PRO A 36 -14.15 -50.61 -0.52
C PRO A 36 -13.31 -49.34 -0.39
N ALA A 37 -13.60 -48.52 0.61
CA ALA A 37 -12.89 -47.26 0.85
C ALA A 37 -11.79 -47.46 1.90
N ASP A 38 -10.54 -47.54 1.44
CA ASP A 38 -9.34 -47.75 2.26
C ASP A 38 -8.84 -46.44 2.89
N GLY A 39 -8.32 -46.49 4.12
CA GLY A 39 -7.70 -45.35 4.81
C GLY A 39 -8.66 -44.22 5.22
N ILE A 40 -9.96 -44.47 5.28
CA ILE A 40 -10.97 -43.48 5.71
C ILE A 40 -10.87 -43.30 7.22
N LYS A 41 -10.70 -42.05 7.66
CA LYS A 41 -10.57 -41.72 9.08
C LYS A 41 -11.93 -41.80 9.77
N VAL A 42 -11.97 -42.53 10.89
CA VAL A 42 -13.16 -42.72 11.72
C VAL A 42 -12.81 -42.40 13.17
N LYS A 43 -13.60 -41.55 13.82
CA LYS A 43 -13.37 -41.11 15.20
C LYS A 43 -14.61 -41.32 16.04
N LEU A 44 -14.40 -41.73 17.29
CA LEU A 44 -15.45 -41.94 18.28
C LEU A 44 -15.34 -40.86 19.34
N TYR A 45 -16.43 -40.14 19.57
CA TYR A 45 -16.50 -39.03 20.51
C TYR A 45 -17.57 -39.28 21.57
N ASP A 46 -17.36 -38.72 22.75
CA ASP A 46 -18.41 -38.47 23.73
C ASP A 46 -18.97 -37.06 23.55
N LYS A 47 -20.29 -36.94 23.41
CA LYS A 47 -20.96 -35.66 23.14
C LYS A 47 -21.33 -34.96 24.44
N ASP A 48 -20.67 -33.84 24.69
CA ASP A 48 -20.91 -32.98 25.85
C ASP A 48 -21.95 -31.90 25.60
N THR A 49 -22.68 -31.52 26.65
CA THR A 49 -23.74 -30.50 26.56
C THR A 49 -23.22 -29.07 26.82
N PHE A 50 -22.12 -28.92 27.56
CA PHE A 50 -21.58 -27.61 27.98
C PHE A 50 -20.07 -27.44 27.73
N THR A 51 -19.41 -28.45 27.16
CA THR A 51 -17.96 -28.50 26.85
C THR A 51 -17.75 -29.02 25.42
N LEU A 52 -16.49 -29.00 24.93
CA LEU A 52 -16.13 -29.62 23.65
C LEU A 52 -16.26 -31.14 23.75
N ASP A 53 -16.63 -31.81 22.65
CA ASP A 53 -16.75 -33.27 22.63
C ASP A 53 -15.39 -33.96 22.88
N ASP A 54 -15.35 -34.92 23.80
CA ASP A 54 -14.14 -35.66 24.13
C ASP A 54 -13.88 -36.79 23.13
N LEU A 55 -12.66 -36.85 22.58
CA LEU A 55 -12.24 -37.94 21.69
C LEU A 55 -11.93 -39.19 22.52
N ILE A 56 -12.70 -40.26 22.32
CA ILE A 56 -12.58 -41.50 23.08
C ILE A 56 -12.01 -42.67 22.25
N GLY A 57 -11.89 -42.51 20.92
CA GLY A 57 -11.20 -43.46 20.05
C GLY A 57 -10.99 -42.92 18.64
N GLU A 58 -9.98 -43.43 17.92
CA GLU A 58 -9.72 -43.14 16.50
C GLU A 58 -9.20 -44.39 15.78
N THR A 59 -9.63 -44.59 14.54
CA THR A 59 -9.14 -45.66 13.65
C THR A 59 -9.20 -45.22 12.18
N GLN A 60 -8.74 -46.08 11.28
CA GLN A 60 -8.94 -45.96 9.84
C GLN A 60 -9.52 -47.25 9.28
N THR A 61 -10.25 -47.16 8.17
CA THR A 61 -10.68 -48.35 7.43
C THR A 61 -9.50 -49.09 6.81
N ASP A 62 -9.60 -50.42 6.75
CA ASP A 62 -8.65 -51.28 6.06
C ASP A 62 -8.92 -51.36 4.54
N LYS A 63 -8.15 -52.21 3.84
CA LYS A 63 -8.25 -52.44 2.39
C LYS A 63 -9.61 -52.98 1.94
N ASP A 64 -10.35 -53.62 2.84
CA ASP A 64 -11.70 -54.14 2.60
C ASP A 64 -12.78 -53.11 3.03
N GLY A 65 -12.35 -51.89 3.36
CA GLY A 65 -13.20 -50.77 3.78
C GLY A 65 -13.76 -50.96 5.19
N PHE A 66 -13.28 -51.96 5.94
CA PHE A 66 -13.79 -52.29 7.26
C PHE A 66 -13.09 -51.46 8.34
N PHE A 67 -13.84 -51.01 9.33
CA PHE A 67 -13.29 -50.40 10.53
C PHE A 67 -13.88 -51.04 11.78
N GLU A 68 -13.06 -51.08 12.82
CA GLU A 68 -13.48 -51.38 14.18
C GLU A 68 -12.80 -50.39 15.12
N ILE A 69 -13.58 -49.79 16.01
CA ILE A 69 -13.14 -48.73 16.92
C ILE A 69 -13.77 -48.96 18.29
N SER A 70 -12.97 -48.82 19.34
CA SER A 70 -13.45 -48.87 20.71
C SER A 70 -12.91 -47.69 21.49
N GLY A 71 -13.70 -47.21 22.45
CA GLY A 71 -13.32 -46.12 23.34
C GLY A 71 -13.91 -46.30 24.72
N ASP A 72 -13.28 -45.65 25.70
CA ASP A 72 -13.78 -45.62 27.06
C ASP A 72 -13.67 -44.23 27.69
N ALA A 73 -14.59 -43.92 28.59
CA ALA A 73 -14.64 -42.65 29.30
C ALA A 73 -15.08 -42.85 30.75
N ASN A 74 -14.54 -42.00 31.64
CA ASN A 74 -14.73 -42.07 33.08
C ASN A 74 -15.64 -40.93 33.57
N GLU A 75 -16.93 -41.08 33.29
CA GLU A 75 -17.95 -40.07 33.62
C GLU A 75 -18.95 -40.55 34.68
N ILE A 76 -19.48 -39.58 35.45
CA ILE A 76 -20.57 -39.82 36.42
C ILE A 76 -21.91 -40.02 35.69
N THR A 77 -22.10 -39.32 34.57
CA THR A 77 -23.26 -39.42 33.69
C THR A 77 -23.04 -40.44 32.58
N ARG A 78 -24.13 -40.88 31.94
CA ARG A 78 -24.02 -41.79 30.79
C ARG A 78 -23.49 -41.05 29.57
N ILE A 79 -22.38 -41.55 29.03
CA ILE A 79 -21.76 -41.02 27.82
C ILE A 79 -22.78 -40.99 26.66
N THR A 80 -22.61 -40.04 25.75
CA THR A 80 -23.43 -39.86 24.54
C THR A 80 -22.56 -40.10 23.31
N PRO A 81 -22.27 -41.37 22.99
CA PRO A 81 -21.26 -41.70 21.99
C PRO A 81 -21.75 -41.34 20.59
N LYS A 82 -20.85 -40.76 19.78
CA LYS A 82 -21.08 -40.49 18.36
C LYS A 82 -19.88 -40.89 17.51
N LEU A 83 -20.14 -41.49 16.36
CA LEU A 83 -19.15 -41.85 15.36
C LEU A 83 -19.05 -40.74 14.33
N ASN A 84 -17.85 -40.22 14.07
CA ASN A 84 -17.58 -39.28 12.98
C ASN A 84 -16.77 -39.98 11.89
N VAL A 85 -17.21 -39.84 10.64
CA VAL A 85 -16.52 -40.38 9.45
C VAL A 85 -16.04 -39.22 8.59
N TYR A 86 -14.78 -39.26 8.16
CA TYR A 86 -14.11 -38.19 7.40
C TYR A 86 -13.62 -38.73 6.05
N HIS A 87 -14.15 -38.24 4.92
CA HIS A 87 -13.84 -38.79 3.60
C HIS A 87 -13.80 -37.77 2.47
N LYS A 88 -13.09 -38.09 1.39
CA LYS A 88 -13.06 -37.29 0.14
C LYS A 88 -13.83 -37.91 -1.03
N CYS A 89 -14.55 -39.01 -0.76
CA CYS A 89 -15.32 -39.71 -1.79
C CYS A 89 -16.28 -38.77 -2.55
N GLY A 90 -16.33 -38.90 -3.88
CA GLY A 90 -17.21 -38.11 -4.76
C GLY A 90 -16.75 -36.68 -5.04
N LYS A 91 -15.61 -36.21 -4.49
CA LYS A 91 -15.09 -34.86 -4.74
C LYS A 91 -14.12 -34.82 -5.92
N THR A 92 -14.30 -33.82 -6.79
CA THR A 92 -13.46 -33.56 -7.98
C THR A 92 -12.11 -32.91 -7.63
N ILE A 93 -12.03 -32.21 -6.48
CA ILE A 93 -10.81 -31.56 -5.99
C ILE A 93 -10.62 -31.96 -4.50
N PRO A 94 -9.61 -32.77 -4.15
CA PRO A 94 -9.54 -33.48 -2.88
C PRO A 94 -8.88 -32.64 -1.76
N ILE A 95 -9.33 -31.39 -1.58
CA ILE A 95 -8.75 -30.49 -0.58
C ILE A 95 -9.27 -30.88 0.83
N CYS A 96 -10.59 -31.08 0.98
CA CYS A 96 -11.23 -31.29 2.29
C CYS A 96 -11.96 -32.62 2.45
N ASP A 97 -11.80 -33.21 3.63
CA ASP A 97 -12.69 -34.28 4.08
C ASP A 97 -14.09 -33.73 4.33
N THR A 98 -15.08 -34.44 3.81
CA THR A 98 -16.46 -34.35 4.24
C THR A 98 -16.60 -35.13 5.55
N LYS A 99 -17.26 -34.52 6.53
CA LYS A 99 -17.56 -35.10 7.83
C LYS A 99 -19.07 -35.34 7.95
N PHE A 100 -19.46 -36.50 8.44
CA PHE A 100 -20.81 -36.74 8.97
C PHE A 100 -20.73 -37.52 10.29
N SER A 101 -21.82 -37.51 11.05
CA SER A 101 -21.89 -38.12 12.37
C SER A 101 -23.03 -39.12 12.48
N ILE A 102 -22.80 -40.24 13.15
CA ILE A 102 -23.81 -41.24 13.53
C ILE A 102 -23.90 -41.27 15.05
N GLU A 103 -25.07 -40.93 15.61
CA GLU A 103 -25.30 -41.08 17.05
C GLU A 103 -25.46 -42.56 17.40
N ILE A 104 -24.72 -43.02 18.41
CA ILE A 104 -24.70 -44.42 18.82
C ILE A 104 -25.67 -44.62 19.97
N PRO A 105 -26.64 -45.56 19.88
CA PRO A 105 -27.62 -45.76 20.93
C PRO A 105 -26.96 -46.18 22.26
N LYS A 106 -27.30 -45.49 23.36
CA LYS A 106 -26.72 -45.74 24.69
C LYS A 106 -26.84 -47.19 25.19
N LYS A 107 -27.77 -47.99 24.65
CA LYS A 107 -27.92 -49.43 24.97
C LYS A 107 -26.67 -50.27 24.65
N TYR A 108 -25.81 -49.83 23.74
CA TYR A 108 -24.58 -50.54 23.38
C TYR A 108 -23.44 -50.34 24.39
N ILE A 109 -23.56 -49.34 25.27
CA ILE A 109 -22.63 -49.15 26.40
C ILE A 109 -22.83 -50.26 27.45
N GLU A 110 -24.08 -50.66 27.68
CA GLU A 110 -24.45 -51.65 28.72
C GLU A 110 -24.18 -53.09 28.29
N LYS A 111 -24.39 -53.40 27.01
CA LYS A 111 -24.30 -54.76 26.48
C LYS A 111 -22.87 -55.24 26.21
N GLN A 112 -21.91 -54.32 26.13
CA GLN A 112 -20.53 -54.58 25.67
C GLN A 112 -20.47 -55.33 24.33
N GLU A 113 -21.49 -55.16 23.50
CA GLU A 113 -21.53 -55.65 22.12
C GLU A 113 -21.25 -54.47 21.18
N PRO A 114 -20.50 -54.68 20.09
CA PRO A 114 -20.22 -53.61 19.14
C PRO A 114 -21.51 -53.15 18.46
N PHE A 115 -21.66 -51.83 18.32
CA PHE A 115 -22.67 -51.25 17.43
C PHE A 115 -22.21 -51.40 15.99
N ASP A 116 -22.96 -52.17 15.19
CA ASP A 116 -22.70 -52.29 13.76
C ASP A 116 -23.34 -51.10 13.03
N ALA A 117 -22.50 -50.22 12.49
CA ALA A 117 -22.88 -49.07 11.69
C ALA A 117 -23.32 -49.45 10.26
N GLY A 118 -23.19 -50.73 9.89
CA GLY A 118 -23.55 -51.28 8.60
C GLY A 118 -22.55 -50.97 7.49
N GLU A 119 -23.01 -51.12 6.25
CA GLU A 119 -22.25 -50.76 5.05
C GLU A 119 -22.74 -49.41 4.50
N LEU A 120 -21.85 -48.42 4.45
CA LEU A 120 -22.18 -47.04 4.07
C LEU A 120 -21.49 -46.65 2.76
N ASN A 121 -22.26 -46.18 1.77
CA ASN A 121 -21.68 -45.57 0.56
C ASN A 121 -21.47 -44.06 0.77
N LEU A 122 -20.20 -43.66 0.78
CA LEU A 122 -19.72 -42.29 1.01
C LEU A 122 -20.06 -41.31 -0.13
N GLU A 123 -20.61 -41.79 -1.26
CA GLU A 123 -21.18 -40.91 -2.30
C GLU A 123 -22.55 -40.34 -1.93
N THR A 124 -23.19 -40.89 -0.90
CA THR A 124 -24.55 -40.49 -0.47
C THR A 124 -24.49 -39.24 0.40
N ASN A 125 -25.52 -38.37 0.33
CA ASN A 125 -25.67 -37.26 1.27
C ASN A 125 -26.26 -37.74 2.61
N PHE A 126 -25.47 -37.64 3.68
CA PHE A 126 -25.90 -37.96 5.05
C PHE A 126 -26.46 -36.72 5.77
N PRO A 127 -27.49 -36.87 6.63
CA PRO A 127 -27.99 -35.77 7.45
C PRO A 127 -26.91 -35.17 8.35
N GLY A 128 -26.79 -33.85 8.40
CA GLY A 128 -25.78 -33.15 9.21
C GLY A 128 -24.35 -33.22 8.66
N GLN A 129 -24.17 -33.64 7.41
CA GLN A 129 -22.89 -33.64 6.72
C GLN A 129 -22.35 -32.21 6.53
N SER A 130 -21.08 -31.99 6.90
CA SER A 130 -20.38 -30.71 6.77
C SER A 130 -18.98 -30.92 6.18
N THR A 131 -18.37 -29.85 5.67
CA THR A 131 -16.92 -29.85 5.40
C THR A 131 -16.17 -29.76 6.73
N ASP A 132 -15.07 -30.49 6.88
CA ASP A 132 -14.25 -30.38 8.11
C ASP A 132 -13.71 -28.95 8.26
N PHE A 133 -13.92 -28.34 9.44
CA PHE A 133 -13.66 -26.91 9.71
C PHE A 133 -12.17 -26.54 9.64
N HIS A 134 -11.26 -27.52 9.61
CA HIS A 134 -9.80 -27.32 9.59
C HIS A 134 -9.17 -27.34 8.18
N CYS A 135 -9.96 -27.14 7.13
CA CYS A 135 -9.49 -27.34 5.76
C CYS A 135 -9.05 -26.07 5.01
N LYS A 136 -9.48 -24.88 5.44
CA LYS A 136 -9.15 -23.63 4.72
C LYS A 136 -7.82 -23.11 5.25
N ASP A 137 -6.78 -23.09 4.40
CA ASP A 137 -5.54 -22.43 4.76
C ASP A 137 -5.80 -20.93 4.91
N PHE A 138 -4.98 -20.25 5.73
CA PHE A 138 -5.18 -18.84 6.05
C PHE A 138 -5.33 -17.93 4.80
N LEU A 139 -4.64 -18.25 3.71
CA LEU A 139 -4.67 -17.49 2.46
C LEU A 139 -5.85 -17.84 1.56
N ASP A 140 -6.53 -18.96 1.78
CA ASP A 140 -7.66 -19.40 0.96
C ASP A 140 -8.92 -18.55 1.22
N TYR A 141 -8.92 -17.73 2.27
CA TYR A 141 -10.02 -16.81 2.59
C TYR A 141 -10.19 -15.70 1.56
N ILE A 142 -9.11 -15.33 0.87
CA ILE A 142 -9.14 -14.34 -0.20
C ILE A 142 -9.79 -14.93 -1.45
N GLU A 143 -10.82 -14.27 -1.95
CA GLU A 143 -11.70 -14.75 -3.01
C GLU A 143 -11.71 -13.76 -4.19
N PRO A 144 -11.14 -14.11 -5.36
CA PRO A 144 -11.05 -13.22 -6.52
C PRO A 144 -12.39 -12.63 -6.96
N GLU A 145 -13.46 -13.42 -6.91
CA GLU A 145 -14.81 -12.99 -7.29
C GLU A 145 -15.34 -11.89 -6.38
N VAL A 146 -15.06 -11.95 -5.08
CA VAL A 146 -15.46 -10.91 -4.13
C VAL A 146 -14.67 -9.62 -4.36
N ILE A 147 -13.39 -9.73 -4.72
CA ILE A 147 -12.58 -8.56 -5.09
C ILE A 147 -13.17 -7.90 -6.35
N ARG A 148 -13.48 -8.68 -7.39
CA ARG A 148 -14.12 -8.17 -8.62
C ARG A 148 -15.46 -7.47 -8.32
N GLU A 149 -16.31 -8.09 -7.51
CA GLU A 149 -17.60 -7.50 -7.13
C GLU A 149 -17.44 -6.20 -6.32
N ASN A 150 -16.49 -6.17 -5.38
CA ASN A 150 -16.17 -4.96 -4.63
C ASN A 150 -15.67 -3.84 -5.56
N LEU A 151 -14.80 -4.16 -6.52
CA LEU A 151 -14.28 -3.19 -7.48
C LEU A 151 -15.42 -2.55 -8.29
N GLN A 152 -16.29 -3.36 -8.87
CA GLN A 152 -17.46 -2.89 -9.60
C GLN A 152 -18.39 -2.05 -8.70
N TYR A 153 -18.57 -2.48 -7.45
CA TYR A 153 -19.46 -1.81 -6.50
C TYR A 153 -18.96 -0.43 -6.05
N PHE A 154 -17.66 -0.25 -5.85
CA PHE A 154 -17.09 1.03 -5.40
C PHE A 154 -16.95 2.04 -6.54
N THR A 155 -16.84 1.58 -7.79
CA THR A 155 -16.51 2.44 -8.95
C THR A 155 -17.72 2.79 -9.85
N THR A 156 -18.94 2.72 -9.31
CA THR A 156 -20.17 2.93 -10.10
C THR A 156 -20.40 4.38 -10.60
N GLU A 157 -19.83 5.37 -9.93
CA GLU A 157 -19.98 6.80 -10.23
C GLU A 157 -18.60 7.48 -10.13
N PRO A 158 -18.30 8.56 -10.88
CA PRO A 158 -17.08 9.33 -10.64
C PRO A 158 -17.09 9.94 -9.23
N HIS A 159 -16.04 9.70 -8.44
CA HIS A 159 -16.05 9.98 -7.01
C HIS A 159 -14.81 10.76 -6.55
N VAL A 160 -14.69 11.99 -7.06
CA VAL A 160 -13.68 12.97 -6.63
C VAL A 160 -13.83 13.31 -5.15
N ALA A 161 -12.72 13.44 -4.42
CA ALA A 161 -12.71 13.76 -2.99
C ALA A 161 -13.63 14.95 -2.64
N GLY A 162 -14.30 14.88 -1.49
CA GLY A 162 -15.22 15.92 -1.01
C GLY A 162 -16.53 16.07 -1.79
N THR A 163 -16.79 15.25 -2.81
CA THR A 163 -18.07 15.25 -3.55
C THR A 163 -19.13 14.34 -2.93
N PRO A 164 -20.43 14.55 -3.24
CA PRO A 164 -21.49 13.63 -2.81
C PRO A 164 -21.30 12.18 -3.27
N ALA A 165 -20.68 11.96 -4.45
CA ALA A 165 -20.40 10.61 -4.94
C ALA A 165 -19.33 9.91 -4.09
N ASN A 166 -18.25 10.62 -3.73
CA ASN A 166 -17.22 10.07 -2.84
C ASN A 166 -17.74 9.78 -1.43
N LEU A 167 -18.64 10.63 -0.93
CA LEU A 167 -19.36 10.36 0.32
C LEU A 167 -20.17 9.05 0.27
N LYS A 168 -20.78 8.71 -0.89
CA LYS A 168 -21.47 7.41 -1.06
C LYS A 168 -20.47 6.25 -1.00
N VAL A 169 -19.30 6.37 -1.62
CA VAL A 169 -18.26 5.31 -1.59
C VAL A 169 -17.80 5.05 -0.16
N ALA A 170 -17.52 6.10 0.63
CA ALA A 170 -17.23 5.98 2.06
C ALA A 170 -18.37 5.28 2.83
N GLY A 171 -19.62 5.55 2.46
CA GLY A 171 -20.81 4.87 2.95
C GLY A 171 -20.82 3.37 2.66
N LYS A 172 -20.60 3.01 1.38
CA LYS A 172 -20.55 1.62 0.89
C LYS A 172 -19.46 0.80 1.59
N ILE A 173 -18.26 1.36 1.75
CA ILE A 173 -17.13 0.71 2.45
C ILE A 173 -17.51 0.46 3.92
N ALA A 174 -18.01 1.49 4.62
CA ALA A 174 -18.39 1.37 6.02
C ALA A 174 -19.53 0.36 6.24
N GLU A 175 -20.48 0.27 5.31
CA GLU A 175 -21.57 -0.72 5.34
C GLU A 175 -21.01 -2.14 5.23
N LYS A 176 -20.17 -2.41 4.22
CA LYS A 176 -19.51 -3.72 4.04
C LYS A 176 -18.70 -4.13 5.26
N TRP A 177 -17.91 -3.23 5.82
CA TRP A 177 -17.09 -3.51 7.00
C TRP A 177 -17.92 -3.84 8.24
N LYS A 178 -19.07 -3.16 8.43
CA LYS A 178 -20.03 -3.50 9.50
C LYS A 178 -20.67 -4.86 9.27
N GLU A 179 -21.07 -5.16 8.04
CA GLU A 179 -21.62 -6.46 7.64
C GLU A 179 -20.64 -7.61 7.93
N TYR A 180 -19.37 -7.43 7.59
CA TYR A 180 -18.32 -8.42 7.86
C TYR A 180 -18.08 -8.64 9.36
N GLY A 181 -18.29 -7.61 10.17
CA GLY A 181 -18.17 -7.64 11.62
C GLY A 181 -16.89 -7.00 12.16
N LEU A 182 -16.33 -6.00 11.46
CA LEU A 182 -15.32 -5.13 12.04
C LEU A 182 -15.90 -4.34 13.23
N GLU A 183 -15.06 -4.07 14.22
CA GLU A 183 -15.41 -3.30 15.41
C GLU A 183 -15.30 -1.79 15.15
N ASP A 184 -16.20 -1.01 15.78
CA ASP A 184 -16.24 0.46 15.77
C ASP A 184 -16.04 1.15 14.41
N VAL A 185 -16.64 0.57 13.35
CA VAL A 185 -16.57 1.15 12.00
C VAL A 185 -17.19 2.54 11.98
N GLY A 186 -16.37 3.56 11.71
CA GLY A 186 -16.76 4.95 11.76
C GLY A 186 -15.91 5.86 10.86
N TYR A 187 -16.23 7.15 10.91
CA TYR A 187 -15.57 8.16 10.09
C TYR A 187 -14.64 9.04 10.92
N LYS A 188 -13.49 9.41 10.34
CA LYS A 188 -12.70 10.56 10.78
C LYS A 188 -12.85 11.67 9.76
N THR A 189 -13.37 12.80 10.20
CA THR A 189 -13.76 13.92 9.34
C THR A 189 -12.82 15.10 9.51
N TYR A 190 -12.53 15.76 8.39
CA TYR A 190 -11.67 16.95 8.31
C TYR A 190 -12.28 17.96 7.33
N GLU A 191 -12.18 19.25 7.63
CA GLU A 191 -12.64 20.34 6.75
C GLU A 191 -11.43 20.96 6.05
N VAL A 192 -11.18 20.54 4.81
CA VAL A 192 -9.92 20.78 4.08
C VAL A 192 -10.14 21.66 2.84
N LEU A 193 -9.09 22.32 2.38
CA LEU A 193 -9.11 23.14 1.17
C LEU A 193 -8.86 22.26 -0.07
N LEU A 194 -9.90 22.06 -0.88
CA LEU A 194 -9.84 21.33 -2.15
C LEU A 194 -10.05 22.29 -3.33
N SER A 195 -10.09 21.74 -4.55
CA SER A 195 -10.32 22.51 -5.76
C SER A 195 -11.10 21.73 -6.82
N TYR A 196 -11.90 22.41 -7.63
CA TYR A 196 -12.76 21.77 -8.63
C TYR A 196 -12.78 22.57 -9.93
N PRO A 197 -12.99 21.90 -11.08
CA PRO A 197 -13.24 22.58 -12.33
C PRO A 197 -14.67 23.10 -12.35
N ASN A 198 -14.99 23.96 -13.32
CA ASN A 198 -16.37 24.16 -13.69
C ASN A 198 -16.89 22.95 -14.49
N PHE A 199 -17.69 22.10 -13.85
CA PHE A 199 -18.26 20.89 -14.48
C PHE A 199 -19.29 21.17 -15.60
N THR A 200 -19.65 22.43 -15.85
CA THR A 200 -20.59 22.83 -16.92
C THR A 200 -19.92 23.62 -18.05
N SER A 201 -18.80 24.28 -17.77
CA SER A 201 -18.01 25.06 -18.72
C SER A 201 -16.59 24.50 -18.74
N PRO A 202 -16.28 23.55 -19.65
CA PRO A 202 -14.97 22.94 -19.73
C PRO A 202 -13.86 23.97 -19.97
N ASN A 203 -12.68 23.68 -19.43
CA ASN A 203 -11.47 24.44 -19.75
C ASN A 203 -11.05 24.16 -21.19
N THR A 204 -10.54 25.16 -21.91
CA THR A 204 -10.24 25.01 -23.34
C THR A 204 -8.95 25.71 -23.76
N ILE A 205 -8.42 25.29 -24.92
CA ILE A 205 -7.52 26.08 -25.71
C ILE A 205 -8.17 26.56 -26.99
N THR A 206 -7.74 27.73 -27.44
CA THR A 206 -8.06 28.26 -28.78
C THR A 206 -6.78 28.69 -29.47
N ILE A 207 -6.57 28.27 -30.72
CA ILE A 207 -5.48 28.76 -31.56
C ILE A 207 -6.07 29.70 -32.59
N SER A 208 -5.56 30.93 -32.62
CA SER A 208 -6.00 31.96 -33.56
C SER A 208 -4.87 32.35 -34.52
N GLU A 209 -5.13 32.27 -35.82
CA GLU A 209 -4.22 32.73 -36.88
C GLU A 209 -4.76 34.04 -37.47
N ASN A 210 -3.95 35.11 -37.47
CA ASN A 210 -4.36 36.44 -37.95
C ASN A 210 -5.71 36.94 -37.38
N GLY A 211 -5.99 36.64 -36.10
CA GLY A 211 -7.21 37.04 -35.41
C GLY A 211 -8.45 36.17 -35.68
N LYS A 212 -8.31 35.07 -36.41
CA LYS A 212 -9.38 34.08 -36.63
C LYS A 212 -9.06 32.78 -35.91
N SER A 213 -10.02 32.24 -35.16
CA SER A 213 -9.89 30.91 -34.57
C SER A 213 -9.77 29.85 -35.68
N VAL A 214 -8.72 29.04 -35.61
CA VAL A 214 -8.45 27.92 -36.53
C VAL A 214 -8.52 26.56 -35.83
N PHE A 215 -8.49 26.56 -34.50
CA PHE A 215 -8.65 25.37 -33.67
C PHE A 215 -9.23 25.77 -32.32
N HIS A 216 -10.12 24.93 -31.80
CA HIS A 216 -10.70 25.05 -30.47
C HIS A 216 -10.89 23.65 -29.91
N SER A 217 -10.31 23.37 -28.74
CA SER A 217 -10.46 22.07 -28.06
C SER A 217 -11.84 21.95 -27.40
N THR A 218 -12.34 20.73 -27.23
CA THR A 218 -13.59 20.49 -26.49
C THR A 218 -13.44 20.60 -24.97
N GLY A 219 -12.22 20.49 -24.45
CA GLY A 219 -11.95 20.38 -23.01
C GLY A 219 -12.42 19.06 -22.40
N LYS A 220 -12.67 18.04 -23.23
CA LYS A 220 -13.32 16.78 -22.86
C LYS A 220 -12.63 15.58 -23.47
N SER A 221 -12.43 14.54 -22.67
CA SER A 221 -11.97 13.23 -23.12
C SER A 221 -13.09 12.43 -23.80
N THR A 222 -12.72 11.62 -24.79
CA THR A 222 -13.70 10.81 -25.53
C THR A 222 -14.21 9.66 -24.68
N VAL A 223 -15.54 9.53 -24.61
CA VAL A 223 -16.23 8.36 -24.05
C VAL A 223 -16.18 7.22 -25.08
N ILE A 224 -15.58 6.09 -24.70
CA ILE A 224 -15.39 4.90 -25.55
C ILE A 224 -16.35 3.78 -25.11
N ILE A 225 -16.52 3.59 -23.80
CA ILE A 225 -17.45 2.63 -23.19
C ILE A 225 -18.49 3.42 -22.38
N PRO A 226 -19.63 3.81 -22.99
CA PRO A 226 -20.61 4.71 -22.35
C PRO A 226 -21.13 4.21 -21.01
N GLU A 227 -21.26 2.90 -20.83
CA GLU A 227 -21.78 2.28 -19.61
C GLU A 227 -20.87 2.51 -18.40
N GLU A 228 -19.55 2.62 -18.62
CA GLU A 228 -18.56 2.80 -17.56
C GLU A 228 -17.93 4.20 -17.55
N GLN A 229 -18.18 5.04 -18.57
CA GLN A 229 -17.50 6.34 -18.77
C GLN A 229 -18.45 7.51 -18.99
N GLY A 230 -19.74 7.26 -19.21
CA GLY A 230 -20.71 8.25 -19.68
C GLY A 230 -21.32 9.16 -18.60
N ALA A 231 -20.80 9.15 -17.37
CA ALA A 231 -21.37 9.98 -16.30
C ALA A 231 -21.16 11.48 -16.59
N PRO A 232 -22.16 12.35 -16.32
CA PRO A 232 -22.04 13.78 -16.55
C PRO A 232 -20.83 14.40 -15.84
N GLY A 233 -19.96 15.07 -16.60
CA GLY A 233 -18.78 15.75 -16.08
C GLY A 233 -17.53 14.87 -15.91
N ALA A 234 -17.64 13.55 -16.06
CA ALA A 234 -16.50 12.61 -15.98
C ALA A 234 -15.44 12.87 -17.08
N ASP A 235 -15.89 13.34 -18.23
CA ASP A 235 -15.07 13.62 -19.41
C ASP A 235 -14.25 14.91 -19.30
N ILE A 236 -14.56 15.81 -18.36
CA ILE A 236 -13.97 17.15 -18.29
C ILE A 236 -12.48 17.08 -17.96
N GLN A 237 -11.65 17.79 -18.73
CA GLN A 237 -10.19 17.84 -18.57
C GLN A 237 -9.79 18.98 -17.63
N TRP A 238 -9.06 18.66 -16.56
CA TRP A 238 -8.67 19.64 -15.55
C TRP A 238 -7.54 19.15 -14.64
N LEU A 239 -6.95 20.07 -13.89
CA LEU A 239 -5.95 19.78 -12.85
C LEU A 239 -6.36 20.49 -11.56
N ALA A 240 -6.23 19.79 -10.44
CA ALA A 240 -6.53 20.38 -9.15
C ALA A 240 -5.50 21.47 -8.80
N TYR A 241 -6.02 22.55 -8.21
CA TYR A 241 -5.32 23.76 -7.80
C TYR A 241 -4.74 24.59 -8.95
N ALA A 242 -5.09 24.31 -10.21
CA ALA A 242 -4.75 25.19 -11.33
C ALA A 242 -5.26 26.61 -11.07
N GLY A 243 -4.49 27.63 -11.47
CA GLY A 243 -4.95 29.01 -11.39
C GLY A 243 -6.16 29.25 -12.31
N ASP A 244 -7.16 29.97 -11.82
CA ASP A 244 -8.28 30.43 -12.65
C ASP A 244 -7.81 31.59 -13.55
N GLY A 245 -8.26 31.58 -14.81
CA GLY A 245 -8.09 32.72 -15.70
C GLY A 245 -7.85 32.39 -17.16
N HIS A 246 -7.83 33.46 -17.95
CA HIS A 246 -7.61 33.44 -19.38
C HIS A 246 -6.26 34.09 -19.72
N VAL A 247 -5.42 33.39 -20.47
CA VAL A 247 -4.13 33.90 -20.94
C VAL A 247 -3.93 33.65 -22.42
N LYS A 248 -3.26 34.60 -23.07
CA LYS A 248 -2.93 34.57 -24.50
C LYS A 248 -1.45 34.79 -24.70
N GLY A 249 -0.79 33.92 -25.45
CA GLY A 249 0.64 34.03 -25.69
C GLY A 249 1.18 33.05 -26.71
N GLU A 250 2.47 33.21 -26.99
CA GLU A 250 3.22 32.26 -27.82
C GLU A 250 3.68 31.08 -26.94
N PRO A 251 3.46 29.83 -27.37
CA PRO A 251 3.90 28.64 -26.65
C PRO A 251 5.41 28.38 -26.81
N VAL A 252 6.06 27.92 -25.74
CA VAL A 252 7.44 27.42 -25.73
C VAL A 252 7.44 26.00 -25.21
N TYR A 253 8.03 25.06 -25.97
CA TYR A 253 8.18 23.68 -25.51
C TYR A 253 9.34 23.55 -24.53
N CYS A 254 9.07 22.99 -23.35
CA CYS A 254 10.00 22.91 -22.23
C CYS A 254 10.32 21.48 -21.80
N ASN A 255 10.22 20.51 -22.71
CA ASN A 255 10.51 19.10 -22.44
C ASN A 255 9.70 18.59 -21.23
N TYR A 256 10.34 17.87 -20.30
CA TYR A 256 9.72 17.40 -19.06
C TYR A 256 9.58 18.50 -18.00
N GLY A 257 9.99 19.74 -18.28
CA GLY A 257 9.87 20.85 -17.33
C GLY A 257 10.72 20.64 -16.07
N THR A 258 11.84 19.93 -16.17
CA THR A 258 12.78 19.77 -15.06
C THR A 258 13.56 21.05 -14.82
N ALA A 259 14.14 21.18 -13.62
CA ALA A 259 15.05 22.29 -13.33
C ALA A 259 16.23 22.38 -14.33
N ASN A 260 16.66 21.24 -14.91
CA ASN A 260 17.69 21.24 -15.94
C ASN A 260 17.17 21.73 -17.30
N ASP A 261 15.92 21.40 -17.65
CA ASP A 261 15.31 21.87 -18.90
C ASP A 261 15.22 23.40 -18.93
N PHE A 262 14.74 24.03 -17.86
CA PHE A 262 14.69 25.49 -17.76
C PHE A 262 16.08 26.15 -17.73
N LYS A 263 17.08 25.48 -17.15
CA LYS A 263 18.49 25.94 -17.23
C LYS A 263 18.99 25.88 -18.68
N THR A 264 18.67 24.83 -19.43
CA THR A 264 19.03 24.68 -20.84
C THR A 264 18.37 25.76 -21.70
N LEU A 265 17.07 25.99 -21.55
CA LEU A 265 16.36 27.06 -22.27
C LEU A 265 16.99 28.44 -22.03
N LYS A 266 17.32 28.75 -20.78
CA LYS A 266 17.99 30.00 -20.42
C LYS A 266 19.37 30.14 -21.08
N LYS A 267 20.15 29.05 -21.15
CA LYS A 267 21.47 29.05 -21.84
C LYS A 267 21.33 29.26 -23.35
N LEU A 268 20.25 28.76 -23.94
CA LEU A 268 19.92 28.95 -25.36
C LEU A 268 19.30 30.34 -25.65
N GLY A 269 19.12 31.19 -24.63
CA GLY A 269 18.52 32.51 -24.80
C GLY A 269 17.00 32.50 -25.02
N ILE A 270 16.34 31.37 -24.76
CA ILE A 270 14.88 31.23 -24.90
C ILE A 270 14.20 31.75 -23.63
N SER A 271 13.40 32.80 -23.76
CA SER A 271 12.69 33.45 -22.65
C SER A 271 11.27 32.93 -22.49
N LEU A 272 10.89 32.59 -21.26
CA LEU A 272 9.51 32.19 -20.90
C LEU A 272 8.66 33.37 -20.42
N LYS A 273 9.26 34.55 -20.20
CA LYS A 273 8.55 35.75 -19.75
C LYS A 273 7.40 36.10 -20.69
N GLY A 274 6.16 36.05 -20.19
CA GLY A 274 4.96 36.36 -20.97
C GLY A 274 4.56 35.28 -21.99
N LYS A 275 5.12 34.06 -21.87
CA LYS A 275 4.86 32.93 -22.76
C LYS A 275 4.05 31.84 -22.06
N ILE A 276 3.49 30.93 -22.85
CA ILE A 276 2.83 29.73 -22.34
C ILE A 276 3.83 28.58 -22.40
N ALA A 277 4.11 27.93 -21.28
CA ALA A 277 5.00 26.78 -21.25
C ALA A 277 4.24 25.52 -21.67
N VAL A 278 4.76 24.74 -22.62
CA VAL A 278 4.22 23.43 -23.00
C VAL A 278 5.17 22.36 -22.50
N VAL A 279 4.68 21.49 -21.63
CA VAL A 279 5.49 20.55 -20.86
C VAL A 279 4.88 19.15 -20.96
N ARG A 280 5.69 18.12 -21.18
CA ARG A 280 5.21 16.73 -21.12
C ARG A 280 5.23 16.18 -19.69
N TYR A 281 4.29 15.29 -19.39
CA TYR A 281 4.32 14.45 -18.17
C TYR A 281 5.58 13.57 -18.11
N GLY A 282 5.83 12.94 -16.95
CA GLY A 282 7.00 12.07 -16.71
C GLY A 282 8.16 12.74 -15.96
N GLN A 283 9.16 11.96 -15.57
CA GLN A 283 10.40 12.35 -14.85
C GLN A 283 10.23 12.91 -13.42
N ILE A 284 9.48 14.01 -13.25
CA ILE A 284 9.30 14.68 -11.95
C ILE A 284 7.82 14.95 -11.66
N PHE A 285 7.49 15.19 -10.39
CA PHE A 285 6.15 15.57 -9.97
C PHE A 285 5.62 16.81 -10.71
N ARG A 286 4.34 16.75 -11.11
CA ARG A 286 3.70 17.75 -11.96
C ARG A 286 3.71 19.15 -11.35
N ALA A 287 3.49 19.29 -10.05
CA ALA A 287 3.51 20.60 -9.39
C ALA A 287 4.89 21.27 -9.45
N ASN A 288 5.99 20.50 -9.37
CA ASN A 288 7.35 21.03 -9.53
C ASN A 288 7.55 21.62 -10.95
N LYS A 289 7.00 20.99 -11.99
CA LYS A 289 7.04 21.51 -13.37
C LYS A 289 6.40 22.90 -13.46
N ILE A 290 5.21 23.05 -12.87
CA ILE A 290 4.46 24.31 -12.86
C ILE A 290 5.25 25.38 -12.10
N LYS A 291 5.79 25.03 -10.94
CA LYS A 291 6.63 25.94 -10.16
C LYS A 291 7.80 26.45 -10.99
N PHE A 292 8.56 25.57 -11.64
CA PHE A 292 9.71 25.98 -12.44
C PHE A 292 9.31 26.83 -13.66
N ALA A 293 8.17 26.54 -14.30
CA ALA A 293 7.64 27.36 -15.39
C ALA A 293 7.26 28.77 -14.90
N GLN A 294 6.56 28.88 -13.77
CA GLN A 294 6.21 30.15 -13.14
C GLN A 294 7.47 30.96 -12.75
N ASP A 295 8.45 30.31 -12.10
CA ASP A 295 9.73 30.93 -11.73
C ASP A 295 10.48 31.45 -12.98
N ALA A 296 10.32 30.79 -14.14
CA ALA A 296 10.87 31.21 -15.42
C ALA A 296 10.09 32.34 -16.11
N GLY A 297 8.94 32.74 -15.55
CA GLY A 297 8.10 33.86 -16.02
C GLY A 297 6.98 33.46 -17.00
N ALA A 298 6.67 32.16 -17.11
CA ALA A 298 5.51 31.71 -17.89
C ALA A 298 4.21 32.28 -17.29
N VAL A 299 3.27 32.65 -18.16
CA VAL A 299 1.95 33.19 -17.77
C VAL A 299 0.84 32.15 -17.82
N GLY A 300 1.11 30.97 -18.40
CA GLY A 300 0.23 29.81 -18.40
C GLY A 300 1.05 28.56 -18.70
N VAL A 301 0.53 27.40 -18.34
CA VAL A 301 1.21 26.12 -18.56
C VAL A 301 0.25 25.09 -19.16
N ILE A 302 0.75 24.34 -20.12
CA ILE A 302 0.07 23.17 -20.70
C ILE A 302 0.87 21.93 -20.30
N LEU A 303 0.18 20.94 -19.74
CA LEU A 303 0.71 19.60 -19.54
C LEU A 303 0.10 18.65 -20.58
N TYR A 304 0.88 17.73 -21.15
CA TYR A 304 0.34 16.69 -22.03
C TYR A 304 1.07 15.36 -21.86
N SER A 305 0.37 14.27 -22.13
CA SER A 305 0.93 12.91 -22.11
C SER A 305 1.49 12.59 -23.49
N ASP A 306 2.81 12.60 -23.65
CA ASP A 306 3.45 12.38 -24.94
C ASP A 306 3.31 10.90 -25.41
N PRO A 307 2.95 10.61 -26.67
CA PRO A 307 2.80 9.23 -27.15
C PRO A 307 4.04 8.35 -26.97
N ALA A 308 5.25 8.94 -26.89
CA ALA A 308 6.48 8.18 -26.61
C ALA A 308 6.44 7.45 -25.25
N GLU A 309 5.58 7.89 -24.33
CA GLU A 309 5.34 7.24 -23.04
C GLU A 309 3.90 6.71 -22.93
N ALA A 310 2.92 7.46 -23.42
CA ALA A 310 1.51 7.16 -23.22
C ALA A 310 0.93 6.17 -24.25
N ALA A 311 1.56 6.00 -25.41
CA ALA A 311 1.08 5.14 -26.49
C ALA A 311 2.23 4.44 -27.21
N GLN A 312 3.05 3.71 -26.45
CA GLN A 312 4.32 3.13 -26.93
C GLN A 312 4.13 2.06 -28.02
N ALA A 313 2.97 1.40 -28.04
CA ALA A 313 2.61 0.46 -29.09
C ALA A 313 2.14 1.15 -30.40
N GLY A 314 2.06 2.48 -30.42
CA GLY A 314 1.50 3.28 -31.51
C GLY A 314 0.18 3.93 -31.13
N THR A 315 -0.23 4.93 -31.91
CA THR A 315 -1.47 5.70 -31.67
C THR A 315 -2.69 5.16 -32.41
N GLU A 316 -2.52 4.15 -33.27
CA GLU A 316 -3.63 3.53 -34.00
C GLU A 316 -4.61 2.84 -33.03
N GLU A 317 -5.88 2.70 -33.45
CA GLU A 317 -6.98 2.22 -32.59
C GLU A 317 -6.71 0.83 -31.99
N GLU A 318 -6.08 -0.08 -32.72
CA GLU A 318 -5.71 -1.42 -32.26
C GLU A 318 -4.58 -1.43 -31.20
N ASN A 319 -3.88 -0.31 -31.03
CA ASN A 319 -2.73 -0.17 -30.13
C ASN A 319 -3.03 0.62 -28.86
N VAL A 320 -4.23 1.16 -28.72
CA VAL A 320 -4.66 1.96 -27.56
C VAL A 320 -5.94 1.40 -26.94
N TYR A 321 -6.35 1.95 -25.81
CA TYR A 321 -7.59 1.58 -25.13
C TYR A 321 -8.80 1.75 -26.08
N PRO A 322 -9.70 0.75 -26.19
CA PRO A 322 -9.88 -0.37 -25.26
C PRO A 322 -9.16 -1.67 -25.65
N ASN A 323 -8.36 -1.68 -26.72
CA ASN A 323 -7.70 -2.89 -27.23
C ASN A 323 -6.39 -3.21 -26.49
N LYS A 324 -5.69 -2.18 -26.02
CA LYS A 324 -4.50 -2.27 -25.18
C LYS A 324 -4.58 -1.29 -24.02
N ASP A 325 -3.69 -1.44 -23.06
CA ASP A 325 -3.56 -0.58 -21.88
C ASP A 325 -2.82 0.74 -22.13
N TYR A 326 -2.79 1.21 -23.38
CA TYR A 326 -2.19 2.49 -23.78
C TYR A 326 -3.25 3.59 -23.93
N MET A 327 -2.84 4.84 -23.65
CA MET A 327 -3.73 6.00 -23.66
C MET A 327 -4.29 6.27 -25.06
N PRO A 328 -5.61 6.49 -25.21
CA PRO A 328 -6.21 6.82 -26.50
C PRO A 328 -6.10 8.33 -26.81
N HIS A 329 -6.46 8.70 -28.06
CA HIS A 329 -6.23 10.03 -28.65
C HIS A 329 -6.62 11.25 -27.81
N HIS A 330 -7.74 11.16 -27.09
CA HIS A 330 -8.28 12.24 -26.28
C HIS A 330 -8.16 11.97 -24.78
N GLY A 331 -7.32 11.01 -24.39
CA GLY A 331 -7.00 10.74 -23.00
C GLY A 331 -6.15 11.84 -22.36
N VAL A 332 -6.47 12.12 -21.10
CA VAL A 332 -5.82 13.18 -20.33
C VAL A 332 -5.60 12.72 -18.90
N GLN A 333 -4.35 12.87 -18.43
CA GLN A 333 -3.96 12.64 -17.05
C GLN A 333 -4.34 13.85 -16.18
N ARG A 334 -5.16 13.60 -15.14
CA ARG A 334 -5.48 14.55 -14.07
C ARG A 334 -4.46 14.49 -12.93
N GLY A 335 -4.61 15.33 -11.91
CA GLY A 335 -3.67 15.36 -10.80
C GLY A 335 -3.64 16.68 -10.05
N THR A 336 -3.15 16.63 -8.81
CA THR A 336 -2.89 17.80 -7.97
C THR A 336 -1.67 18.58 -8.42
N LEU A 337 -1.78 19.91 -8.39
CA LEU A 337 -0.68 20.86 -8.58
C LEU A 337 -0.23 21.51 -7.26
N LYS A 338 -0.74 21.05 -6.11
CA LYS A 338 -0.29 21.50 -4.78
C LYS A 338 1.11 20.96 -4.50
N LEU A 339 1.97 21.79 -3.92
CA LEU A 339 3.26 21.37 -3.39
C LEU A 339 3.18 21.11 -1.88
N GLY A 340 3.60 19.91 -1.47
CA GLY A 340 3.57 19.45 -0.09
C GLY A 340 2.33 18.62 0.22
N ASP A 341 2.37 17.93 1.35
CA ASP A 341 1.40 16.90 1.74
C ASP A 341 0.42 17.47 2.79
N GLY A 342 -0.74 16.82 2.97
CA GLY A 342 -1.77 17.28 3.92
C GLY A 342 -2.56 18.49 3.45
N ASP A 343 -3.49 18.97 4.26
CA ASP A 343 -4.22 20.20 3.94
C ASP A 343 -3.27 21.41 3.95
N PRO A 344 -3.20 22.19 2.85
CA PRO A 344 -2.30 23.34 2.81
C PRO A 344 -2.69 24.42 3.82
N SER A 345 -3.94 24.45 4.32
CA SER A 345 -4.40 25.49 5.24
C SER A 345 -4.12 25.17 6.72
N SER A 346 -3.86 23.92 7.07
CA SER A 346 -3.60 23.46 8.44
C SER A 346 -2.28 22.69 8.62
N PRO A 347 -1.13 23.17 8.11
CA PRO A 347 0.11 22.41 8.21
C PRO A 347 0.48 22.09 9.67
N LEU A 348 0.80 20.82 9.96
CA LEU A 348 1.21 20.29 11.28
C LEU A 348 0.08 20.18 12.31
N TYR A 349 -1.17 20.41 11.93
CA TYR A 349 -2.34 20.32 12.79
C TYR A 349 -3.54 19.77 12.02
N PRO A 350 -4.31 18.83 12.59
CA PRO A 350 -5.45 18.26 11.88
C PRO A 350 -6.48 19.34 11.55
N ALA A 351 -7.00 19.35 10.32
CA ALA A 351 -7.99 20.28 9.77
C ALA A 351 -9.38 20.13 10.41
N LYS A 352 -9.51 20.56 11.67
CA LYS A 352 -10.73 20.49 12.46
C LYS A 352 -11.50 21.81 12.40
N LYS A 353 -12.83 21.70 12.31
CA LYS A 353 -13.75 22.83 12.15
C LYS A 353 -13.74 23.81 13.33
N ASP A 354 -13.42 23.35 14.53
CA ASP A 354 -13.34 24.13 15.76
C ASP A 354 -11.95 24.76 15.99
N LEU A 355 -11.00 24.53 15.08
CA LEU A 355 -9.69 25.18 15.08
C LEU A 355 -9.66 26.33 14.08
N THR A 356 -8.87 27.36 14.39
CA THR A 356 -8.66 28.52 13.52
C THR A 356 -7.24 28.50 12.98
N TYR A 357 -7.11 28.64 11.66
CA TYR A 357 -5.84 28.70 10.94
C TYR A 357 -5.63 30.09 10.34
N THR A 358 -4.40 30.56 10.34
CA THR A 358 -4.06 31.92 9.85
C THR A 358 -3.62 31.94 8.39
N THR A 359 -3.28 30.79 7.83
CA THR A 359 -2.79 30.67 6.44
C THR A 359 -3.89 31.05 5.46
N THR A 360 -3.64 32.07 4.63
CA THR A 360 -4.59 32.49 3.58
C THR A 360 -4.23 31.90 2.23
N ILE A 361 -5.18 31.94 1.27
CA ILE A 361 -4.92 31.53 -0.12
C ILE A 361 -3.79 32.36 -0.75
N ASP A 362 -3.71 33.66 -0.41
CA ASP A 362 -2.67 34.55 -0.92
C ASP A 362 -1.29 34.17 -0.38
N ASP A 363 -1.20 33.75 0.89
CA ASP A 363 0.05 33.22 1.46
C ASP A 363 0.47 31.95 0.73
N LEU A 364 -0.46 31.02 0.50
CA LEU A 364 -0.18 29.77 -0.22
C LEU A 364 0.33 30.01 -1.65
N LYS A 365 -0.24 30.99 -2.36
CA LYS A 365 0.22 31.40 -3.69
C LYS A 365 1.59 32.06 -3.64
N LYS A 366 1.81 32.97 -2.69
CA LYS A 366 3.08 33.68 -2.49
C LYS A 366 4.22 32.73 -2.16
N ASP A 367 3.95 31.70 -1.36
CA ASP A 367 4.92 30.68 -0.98
C ASP A 367 5.07 29.56 -2.03
N ASN A 368 4.41 29.69 -3.19
CA ASN A 368 4.37 28.71 -4.28
C ASN A 368 3.83 27.34 -3.86
N LYS A 369 3.02 27.26 -2.80
CA LYS A 369 2.30 26.04 -2.42
C LYS A 369 1.15 25.74 -3.38
N LEU A 370 0.53 26.80 -3.91
CA LEU A 370 -0.48 26.74 -4.97
C LEU A 370 -0.01 27.51 -6.22
N PRO A 371 -0.30 27.02 -7.42
CA PRO A 371 -0.08 27.77 -8.66
C PRO A 371 -0.77 29.13 -8.68
N THR A 372 -0.17 30.07 -9.41
CA THR A 372 -0.74 31.41 -9.67
C THR A 372 -1.15 31.60 -11.13
N VAL A 373 -0.70 30.72 -12.01
CA VAL A 373 -1.00 30.78 -13.45
C VAL A 373 -2.02 29.72 -13.85
N PRO A 374 -2.80 29.95 -14.91
CA PRO A 374 -3.63 28.92 -15.53
C PRO A 374 -2.81 27.72 -15.98
N VAL A 375 -3.29 26.52 -15.63
CA VAL A 375 -2.69 25.25 -16.02
C VAL A 375 -3.75 24.32 -16.58
N LEU A 376 -3.51 23.77 -17.76
CA LEU A 376 -4.44 22.87 -18.44
C LEU A 376 -3.74 21.58 -18.87
N PRO A 377 -4.30 20.40 -18.59
CA PRO A 377 -3.82 19.17 -19.19
C PRO A 377 -4.48 18.97 -20.57
N LEU A 378 -3.72 18.51 -21.55
CA LEU A 378 -4.18 18.26 -22.92
C LEU A 378 -3.93 16.82 -23.33
N SER A 379 -4.78 16.34 -24.24
CA SER A 379 -4.51 15.09 -24.93
C SER A 379 -3.39 15.27 -25.93
N TYR A 380 -2.75 14.19 -26.34
CA TYR A 380 -1.70 14.27 -27.35
C TYR A 380 -2.24 14.69 -28.74
N THR A 381 -3.52 14.41 -29.03
CA THR A 381 -4.18 14.93 -30.24
C THR A 381 -4.33 16.45 -30.22
N ASP A 382 -4.71 17.04 -29.09
CA ASP A 382 -4.82 18.50 -28.98
C ASP A 382 -3.43 19.16 -28.89
N ALA A 383 -2.47 18.50 -28.24
CA ALA A 383 -1.07 18.93 -28.23
C ALA A 383 -0.49 18.98 -29.66
N TYR A 384 -0.80 18.00 -30.51
CA TYR A 384 -0.37 17.98 -31.92
C TYR A 384 -0.73 19.27 -32.67
N GLU A 385 -1.90 19.87 -32.39
CA GLU A 385 -2.34 21.13 -33.00
C GLU A 385 -1.43 22.32 -32.63
N ILE A 386 -0.81 22.28 -31.45
CA ILE A 386 0.21 23.23 -31.03
C ILE A 386 1.53 22.90 -31.74
N PHE A 387 2.02 21.66 -31.62
CA PHE A 387 3.35 21.27 -32.11
C PHE A 387 3.50 21.43 -33.63
N LYS A 388 2.46 21.15 -34.42
CA LYS A 388 2.52 21.35 -35.88
C LYS A 388 2.66 22.80 -36.34
N ARG A 389 2.36 23.73 -35.44
CA ARG A 389 2.45 25.17 -35.66
C ARG A 389 3.65 25.82 -34.97
N LEU A 390 4.41 25.12 -34.13
CA LEU A 390 5.62 25.68 -33.50
C LEU A 390 6.66 26.03 -34.56
N GLU A 391 7.27 27.21 -34.41
CA GLU A 391 8.46 27.62 -35.16
C GLU A 391 9.71 27.58 -34.25
N GLY A 392 10.83 28.10 -34.75
CA GLY A 392 12.10 28.13 -34.04
C GLY A 392 13.00 26.92 -34.34
N GLU A 393 14.15 26.90 -33.67
CA GLU A 393 15.14 25.82 -33.80
C GLU A 393 14.54 24.47 -33.39
N GLU A 394 15.07 23.42 -34.00
CA GLU A 394 14.74 22.05 -33.64
C GLU A 394 15.24 21.76 -32.21
N VAL A 395 14.44 21.02 -31.43
CA VAL A 395 14.92 20.58 -30.12
C VAL A 395 15.90 19.41 -30.25
N PRO A 396 16.83 19.24 -29.29
CA PRO A 396 17.73 18.09 -29.27
C PRO A 396 17.00 16.75 -29.37
N LYS A 397 17.69 15.71 -29.84
CA LYS A 397 17.10 14.38 -30.07
C LYS A 397 16.42 13.82 -28.82
N GLU A 398 17.01 14.04 -27.66
CA GLU A 398 16.49 13.63 -26.35
C GLU A 398 15.21 14.36 -25.92
N TRP A 399 14.86 15.48 -26.57
CA TRP A 399 13.64 16.25 -26.33
C TRP A 399 12.51 15.94 -27.32
N GLN A 400 12.82 15.20 -28.38
CA GLN A 400 11.79 14.68 -29.30
C GLN A 400 10.85 13.73 -28.55
N GLY A 401 9.64 13.56 -29.09
CA GLY A 401 8.62 12.66 -28.55
C GLY A 401 7.94 11.86 -29.65
N GLY A 402 6.76 11.32 -29.34
CA GLY A 402 6.00 10.40 -30.19
C GLY A 402 4.89 11.05 -31.02
N LEU A 403 4.71 12.38 -30.97
CA LEU A 403 3.80 13.06 -31.90
C LEU A 403 4.37 12.99 -33.32
N ASN A 404 3.51 12.82 -34.33
CA ASN A 404 3.91 12.74 -35.74
C ASN A 404 4.24 14.12 -36.34
N VAL A 405 5.22 14.80 -35.74
CA VAL A 405 5.73 16.11 -36.15
C VAL A 405 7.12 16.34 -35.57
N GLN A 406 7.94 17.16 -36.23
CA GLN A 406 9.23 17.58 -35.70
C GLN A 406 9.06 18.56 -34.53
N TYR A 407 9.62 18.25 -33.36
CA TYR A 407 9.49 19.13 -32.20
C TYR A 407 10.47 20.30 -32.34
N ARG A 408 9.99 21.50 -32.00
CA ARG A 408 10.74 22.76 -32.04
C ARG A 408 10.55 23.50 -30.73
N PHE A 409 11.49 24.37 -30.39
CA PHE A 409 11.42 25.11 -29.13
C PHE A 409 10.20 26.04 -29.04
N GLY A 410 9.68 26.52 -30.17
CA GLY A 410 8.59 27.49 -30.17
C GLY A 410 9.07 28.89 -29.83
N GLY A 411 8.24 29.63 -29.10
CA GLY A 411 8.39 31.07 -28.87
C GLY A 411 7.82 31.94 -30.00
N LYS A 412 7.50 31.30 -31.14
CA LYS A 412 6.66 31.80 -32.24
C LYS A 412 5.87 30.63 -32.82
N MET A 413 4.76 30.92 -33.47
CA MET A 413 4.00 29.96 -34.25
C MET A 413 3.83 30.43 -35.69
N LYS A 414 3.65 29.47 -36.59
CA LYS A 414 3.35 29.71 -38.01
C LYS A 414 2.17 30.65 -38.15
N ASN A 415 2.20 31.48 -39.20
CA ASN A 415 1.13 32.44 -39.52
C ASN A 415 0.81 33.43 -38.39
N ASN A 416 1.79 33.73 -37.53
CA ASN A 416 1.61 34.54 -36.31
C ASN A 416 0.46 34.01 -35.43
N ALA A 417 0.31 32.68 -35.35
CA ALA A 417 -0.71 32.09 -34.50
C ALA A 417 -0.44 32.43 -33.03
N LEU A 418 -1.52 32.62 -32.27
CA LEU A 418 -1.47 32.79 -30.82
C LEU A 418 -2.30 31.70 -30.16
N LEU A 419 -1.82 31.24 -29.01
CA LEU A 419 -2.49 30.26 -28.17
C LEU A 419 -3.19 30.99 -27.03
N GLU A 420 -4.48 30.72 -26.89
CA GLU A 420 -5.31 31.14 -25.77
C GLU A 420 -5.60 29.92 -24.90
N VAL A 421 -5.44 30.07 -23.59
CA VAL A 421 -5.73 29.05 -22.58
C VAL A 421 -6.75 29.66 -21.62
N ASP A 422 -7.89 28.99 -21.48
CA ASP A 422 -8.99 29.41 -20.60
C ASP A 422 -9.25 28.33 -19.56
N VAL A 423 -9.02 28.66 -18.29
CA VAL A 423 -9.17 27.75 -17.15
C VAL A 423 -10.18 28.34 -16.17
N HIS A 424 -11.18 27.53 -15.84
CA HIS A 424 -12.22 27.81 -14.86
C HIS A 424 -12.05 26.88 -13.67
N SER A 425 -11.38 27.37 -12.62
CA SER A 425 -11.09 26.60 -11.41
C SER A 425 -11.59 27.32 -10.17
N SER A 426 -11.93 26.54 -9.15
CA SER A 426 -12.39 27.07 -7.86
C SER A 426 -11.67 26.39 -6.71
N LEU A 427 -11.42 27.17 -5.65
CA LEU A 427 -10.91 26.67 -4.37
C LEU A 427 -12.06 26.64 -3.38
N GLU A 428 -12.26 25.51 -2.72
CA GLU A 428 -13.41 25.30 -1.85
C GLU A 428 -13.03 24.55 -0.58
N LYS A 429 -13.57 24.97 0.56
CA LYS A 429 -13.52 24.16 1.78
C LYS A 429 -14.56 23.05 1.71
N ARG A 430 -14.13 21.81 1.84
CA ARG A 430 -14.99 20.62 1.80
C ARG A 430 -14.68 19.70 2.97
N GLU A 431 -15.69 18.98 3.42
CA GLU A 431 -15.51 17.92 4.41
C GLU A 431 -15.09 16.64 3.68
N ILE A 432 -14.02 16.00 4.15
CA ILE A 432 -13.55 14.68 3.73
C ILE A 432 -13.75 13.67 4.85
N ARG A 433 -13.80 12.38 4.52
CA ARG A 433 -14.10 11.31 5.48
C ARG A 433 -13.24 10.06 5.28
N ASN A 434 -12.27 9.87 6.16
CA ASN A 434 -11.60 8.57 6.25
C ASN A 434 -12.52 7.55 6.92
N VAL A 435 -12.53 6.32 6.42
CA VAL A 435 -13.26 5.19 7.01
C VAL A 435 -12.29 4.32 7.82
N ILE A 436 -12.58 4.15 9.11
CA ILE A 436 -11.73 3.38 10.02
C ILE A 436 -12.56 2.26 10.65
N GLY A 437 -12.01 1.05 10.72
CA GLY A 437 -12.55 -0.09 11.45
C GLY A 437 -11.41 -0.97 11.98
N TYR A 438 -11.67 -1.86 12.93
CA TYR A 438 -10.60 -2.71 13.46
C TYR A 438 -11.03 -4.12 13.86
N ILE A 439 -10.04 -5.01 13.99
CA ILE A 439 -10.16 -6.30 14.68
C ILE A 439 -9.30 -6.23 15.93
N LYS A 440 -9.90 -6.33 17.12
CA LYS A 440 -9.15 -6.23 18.37
C LYS A 440 -8.20 -7.40 18.57
N GLY A 441 -6.96 -7.09 18.96
CA GLY A 441 -5.94 -8.07 19.33
C GLY A 441 -6.21 -8.70 20.70
N GLU A 442 -5.79 -9.95 20.88
CA GLU A 442 -6.06 -10.73 22.10
C GLU A 442 -5.10 -10.40 23.27
N THR A 443 -3.82 -10.12 22.97
CA THR A 443 -2.76 -10.01 23.99
C THR A 443 -2.19 -8.59 24.10
N GLU A 444 -2.01 -7.91 22.97
CA GLU A 444 -1.48 -6.56 22.86
C GLU A 444 -2.48 -5.67 22.09
N PRO A 445 -3.70 -5.45 22.60
CA PRO A 445 -4.74 -4.69 21.88
C PRO A 445 -4.35 -3.22 21.63
N ASP A 446 -3.32 -2.73 22.32
CA ASP A 446 -2.75 -1.38 22.17
C ASP A 446 -1.58 -1.32 21.16
N ARG A 447 -1.32 -2.38 20.39
CA ARG A 447 -0.37 -2.39 19.27
C ARG A 447 -1.12 -2.53 17.97
N TYR A 448 -0.78 -1.70 16.98
CA TYR A 448 -1.55 -1.58 15.74
C TYR A 448 -0.76 -2.07 14.52
N VAL A 449 -1.28 -3.08 13.84
CA VAL A 449 -0.89 -3.44 12.48
C VAL A 449 -1.90 -2.78 11.55
N MET A 450 -1.47 -1.77 10.80
CA MET A 450 -2.37 -0.92 10.03
C MET A 450 -2.36 -1.35 8.56
N LEU A 451 -3.54 -1.38 7.95
CA LEU A 451 -3.72 -1.54 6.51
C LEU A 451 -4.32 -0.25 5.96
N GLY A 452 -3.72 0.29 4.90
CA GLY A 452 -4.14 1.55 4.29
C GLY A 452 -4.31 1.47 2.77
N ASN A 453 -5.27 2.23 2.28
CA ASN A 453 -5.54 2.48 0.86
C ASN A 453 -6.47 3.71 0.77
N HIS A 454 -6.26 4.64 -0.15
CA HIS A 454 -7.27 5.68 -0.40
C HIS A 454 -8.42 5.16 -1.26
N PHE A 455 -9.56 5.85 -1.26
CA PHE A 455 -10.71 5.47 -2.10
C PHE A 455 -11.20 6.61 -3.00
N ASP A 456 -10.79 7.86 -2.74
CA ASP A 456 -11.07 8.97 -3.64
C ASP A 456 -10.30 8.81 -4.94
N ALA A 457 -10.90 9.23 -6.06
CA ALA A 457 -10.29 9.13 -7.38
C ALA A 457 -10.59 10.35 -8.23
N TRP A 458 -9.76 10.64 -9.23
CA TRP A 458 -10.05 11.71 -10.19
C TRP A 458 -11.33 11.51 -11.02
N VAL A 459 -11.67 10.25 -11.31
CA VAL A 459 -12.89 9.87 -12.03
C VAL A 459 -13.50 8.64 -11.35
N TYR A 460 -13.49 7.47 -12.00
CA TYR A 460 -14.02 6.21 -11.46
C TYR A 460 -12.98 5.40 -10.68
N GLY A 461 -11.69 5.59 -10.98
CA GLY A 461 -10.58 5.07 -10.20
C GLY A 461 -10.58 3.57 -9.96
N SER A 462 -10.87 2.77 -10.99
CA SER A 462 -10.85 1.30 -10.85
C SER A 462 -9.45 0.72 -10.68
N ILE A 463 -8.42 1.46 -11.10
CA ILE A 463 -7.03 1.10 -10.83
C ILE A 463 -6.61 1.94 -9.62
N ASP A 464 -6.47 3.24 -9.82
CA ASP A 464 -6.14 4.20 -8.79
C ASP A 464 -7.42 4.81 -8.19
N PRO A 465 -7.83 4.42 -6.96
CA PRO A 465 -7.19 3.43 -6.06
C PRO A 465 -8.03 2.19 -5.78
N ASN A 466 -9.20 2.04 -6.42
CA ASN A 466 -10.19 1.06 -5.97
C ASN A 466 -9.81 -0.38 -6.25
N SER A 467 -8.75 -0.64 -7.03
CA SER A 467 -8.13 -1.96 -7.06
C SER A 467 -7.59 -2.37 -5.68
N GLY A 468 -6.96 -1.44 -4.95
CA GLY A 468 -6.56 -1.60 -3.55
C GLY A 468 -7.76 -1.62 -2.59
N THR A 469 -8.74 -0.73 -2.79
CA THR A 469 -9.95 -0.67 -1.92
C THR A 469 -10.74 -1.98 -1.95
N ALA A 470 -10.88 -2.56 -3.15
CA ALA A 470 -11.57 -3.83 -3.34
C ALA A 470 -10.87 -4.98 -2.62
N ILE A 471 -9.52 -5.03 -2.69
CA ILE A 471 -8.70 -6.00 -1.96
C ILE A 471 -8.80 -5.78 -0.45
N LEU A 472 -8.70 -4.54 0.03
CA LEU A 472 -8.78 -4.22 1.46
C LEU A 472 -10.12 -4.64 2.07
N SER A 473 -11.21 -4.43 1.34
CA SER A 473 -12.56 -4.88 1.72
C SER A 473 -12.65 -6.41 1.81
N ASP A 474 -12.07 -7.16 0.85
CA ASP A 474 -12.02 -8.63 0.92
C ASP A 474 -11.12 -9.14 2.06
N ILE A 475 -10.01 -8.46 2.36
CA ILE A 475 -9.16 -8.77 3.52
C ILE A 475 -9.93 -8.56 4.82
N ALA A 476 -10.75 -7.52 4.94
CA ALA A 476 -11.59 -7.29 6.11
C ALA A 476 -12.57 -8.46 6.34
N LYS A 477 -13.29 -8.87 5.28
CA LYS A 477 -14.14 -10.08 5.28
C LYS A 477 -13.35 -11.32 5.72
N SER A 478 -12.21 -11.53 5.08
CA SER A 478 -11.37 -12.72 5.21
C SER A 478 -10.76 -12.87 6.62
N LEU A 479 -10.22 -11.79 7.18
CA LEU A 479 -9.63 -11.82 8.52
C LEU A 479 -10.68 -11.99 9.62
N VAL A 480 -11.86 -11.37 9.48
CA VAL A 480 -12.95 -11.60 10.43
C VAL A 480 -13.42 -13.05 10.38
N GLN A 481 -13.58 -13.63 9.19
CA GLN A 481 -13.99 -15.02 9.05
C GLN A 481 -12.90 -15.99 9.56
N ALA A 482 -11.63 -15.77 9.20
CA ALA A 482 -10.51 -16.59 9.68
C ALA A 482 -10.37 -16.53 11.22
N LYS A 483 -10.69 -15.39 11.84
CA LYS A 483 -10.77 -15.25 13.31
C LYS A 483 -11.94 -16.04 13.90
N LYS A 484 -13.13 -15.95 13.30
CA LYS A 484 -14.32 -16.73 13.73
C LYS A 484 -14.08 -18.24 13.64
N ASP A 485 -13.36 -18.68 12.60
CA ASP A 485 -13.03 -20.09 12.37
C ASP A 485 -11.83 -20.57 13.21
N GLY A 486 -11.18 -19.66 13.95
CA GLY A 486 -10.03 -19.97 14.81
C GLY A 486 -8.70 -20.23 14.07
N VAL A 487 -8.66 -20.00 12.76
CA VAL A 487 -7.46 -20.12 11.90
C VAL A 487 -6.50 -18.96 12.13
N PHE A 488 -7.02 -17.81 12.56
CA PHE A 488 -6.27 -16.59 12.80
C PHE A 488 -6.54 -16.03 14.19
N LYS A 489 -5.48 -15.77 14.97
CA LYS A 489 -5.59 -15.28 16.35
C LYS A 489 -4.63 -14.11 16.56
N PRO A 490 -5.01 -12.90 16.15
CA PRO A 490 -4.10 -11.76 16.21
C PRO A 490 -3.83 -11.37 17.67
N LYS A 491 -2.56 -11.32 18.05
CA LYS A 491 -2.15 -10.78 19.36
C LYS A 491 -2.31 -9.26 19.38
N ARG A 492 -2.05 -8.61 18.24
CA ARG A 492 -2.10 -7.14 18.05
C ARG A 492 -3.38 -6.73 17.34
N THR A 493 -3.83 -5.51 17.57
CA THR A 493 -5.01 -4.97 16.90
C THR A 493 -4.70 -4.68 15.43
N ILE A 494 -5.62 -5.05 14.54
CA ILE A 494 -5.53 -4.79 13.11
C ILE A 494 -6.43 -3.61 12.80
N VAL A 495 -5.89 -2.55 12.21
CA VAL A 495 -6.63 -1.32 11.92
C VAL A 495 -6.75 -1.17 10.41
N PHE A 496 -7.98 -1.14 9.92
CA PHE A 496 -8.31 -0.91 8.52
C PHE A 496 -8.56 0.57 8.32
N CYS A 497 -7.87 1.14 7.34
CA CYS A 497 -7.94 2.56 7.03
C CYS A 497 -8.20 2.76 5.55
N ASN A 498 -9.35 3.35 5.22
CA ASN A 498 -9.61 3.87 3.89
C ASN A 498 -9.55 5.40 3.91
N TRP A 499 -8.58 5.97 3.19
CA TRP A 499 -8.26 7.39 3.21
C TRP A 499 -9.04 8.15 2.13
N ASP A 500 -9.42 9.39 2.43
CA ASP A 500 -10.07 10.31 1.49
C ASP A 500 -9.10 11.45 1.14
N ALA A 501 -9.28 12.09 -0.03
CA ALA A 501 -8.47 13.17 -0.55
C ALA A 501 -6.96 12.89 -0.66
N GLU A 502 -6.56 11.64 -0.92
CA GLU A 502 -5.16 11.32 -1.26
C GLU A 502 -4.76 12.06 -2.54
N GLU A 503 -5.65 12.07 -3.54
CA GLU A 503 -5.36 12.60 -4.88
C GLU A 503 -5.04 14.10 -4.85
N TYR A 504 -5.53 14.78 -3.81
CA TYR A 504 -5.27 16.18 -3.54
C TYR A 504 -3.94 16.44 -2.83
N GLY A 505 -3.15 15.42 -2.56
CA GLY A 505 -1.83 15.45 -1.93
C GLY A 505 -1.85 14.90 -0.51
N LEU A 506 -2.20 13.61 -0.36
CA LEU A 506 -2.18 12.81 0.86
C LEU A 506 -3.01 13.40 2.00
N VAL A 507 -4.12 14.08 1.70
CA VAL A 507 -4.78 14.93 2.70
C VAL A 507 -5.35 14.08 3.84
N GLY A 508 -6.20 13.10 3.56
CA GLY A 508 -6.86 12.32 4.62
C GLY A 508 -5.90 11.58 5.54
N SER A 509 -4.87 10.92 5.00
CA SER A 509 -3.89 10.19 5.81
C SER A 509 -3.00 11.13 6.64
N ASN A 510 -2.59 12.28 6.09
CA ASN A 510 -1.86 13.30 6.84
C ASN A 510 -2.67 13.85 8.00
N GLU A 511 -3.91 14.27 7.76
CA GLU A 511 -4.76 14.82 8.83
C GLU A 511 -4.99 13.79 9.95
N PHE A 512 -5.11 12.51 9.60
CA PHE A 512 -5.20 11.42 10.57
C PHE A 512 -3.92 11.24 11.37
N VAL A 513 -2.76 11.25 10.72
CA VAL A 513 -1.46 11.15 11.37
C VAL A 513 -1.20 12.34 12.30
N GLU A 514 -1.58 13.55 11.90
CA GLU A 514 -1.45 14.75 12.74
C GLU A 514 -2.37 14.69 13.96
N GLU A 515 -3.63 14.26 13.79
CA GLU A 515 -4.59 14.11 14.90
C GLU A 515 -4.12 13.06 15.92
N PHE A 516 -3.62 11.92 15.44
CA PHE A 516 -3.30 10.77 16.29
C PHE A 516 -1.80 10.56 16.51
N ALA A 517 -0.97 11.58 16.24
CA ALA A 517 0.49 11.49 16.25
C ALA A 517 1.06 10.80 17.49
N ASN A 518 0.61 11.20 18.69
CA ASN A 518 1.09 10.65 19.95
C ASN A 518 0.71 9.17 20.11
N ILE A 519 -0.52 8.80 19.72
CA ILE A 519 -1.02 7.43 19.84
C ILE A 519 -0.28 6.54 18.83
N LEU A 520 -0.22 6.96 17.57
CA LEU A 520 0.40 6.19 16.50
C LEU A 520 1.91 6.01 16.72
N ARG A 521 2.60 7.06 17.16
CA ARG A 521 4.04 6.98 17.48
C ARG A 521 4.34 5.84 18.46
N ASP A 522 3.53 5.70 19.50
CA ASP A 522 3.75 4.76 20.60
C ASP A 522 3.17 3.36 20.33
N ARG A 523 2.17 3.25 19.45
CA ARG A 523 1.35 2.03 19.29
C ARG A 523 1.41 1.38 17.92
N ALA A 524 1.63 2.14 16.85
CA ALA A 524 1.65 1.57 15.50
C ALA A 524 2.92 0.75 15.28
N VAL A 525 2.77 -0.52 14.93
CA VAL A 525 3.88 -1.43 14.63
C VAL A 525 4.36 -1.22 13.20
N VAL A 526 3.42 -1.21 12.25
CA VAL A 526 3.69 -1.11 10.81
C VAL A 526 2.47 -0.52 10.09
N MET A 527 2.73 0.20 9.00
CA MET A 527 1.72 0.60 8.01
C MET A 527 1.88 -0.24 6.73
N LEU A 528 0.88 -1.02 6.36
CA LEU A 528 0.87 -1.85 5.15
C LEU A 528 -0.05 -1.17 4.13
N ASN A 529 0.52 -0.64 3.05
CA ASN A 529 -0.16 0.16 2.05
C ASN A 529 -0.28 -0.62 0.74
N VAL A 530 -1.49 -0.66 0.18
CA VAL A 530 -1.72 -0.99 -1.24
C VAL A 530 -2.54 0.16 -1.80
N ASP A 531 -1.88 0.99 -2.59
CA ASP A 531 -2.54 2.04 -3.33
C ASP A 531 -3.35 1.42 -4.49
N LEU A 532 -2.63 0.85 -5.45
CA LEU A 532 -3.21 0.34 -6.69
C LEU A 532 -2.49 -0.91 -7.23
N ILE A 533 -3.14 -1.57 -8.19
CA ILE A 533 -2.61 -2.68 -9.00
C ILE A 533 -2.49 -2.21 -10.45
N SER A 534 -1.27 -1.89 -10.90
CA SER A 534 -1.03 -1.30 -12.23
C SER A 534 -0.63 -2.30 -13.32
N GLY A 535 -0.90 -3.60 -13.14
CA GLY A 535 -0.60 -4.63 -14.13
C GLY A 535 -0.41 -6.03 -13.54
N ASN A 536 0.14 -6.93 -14.35
CA ASN A 536 0.17 -8.37 -14.08
C ASN A 536 1.55 -9.04 -14.25
N ALA A 537 2.63 -8.27 -14.39
CA ALA A 537 3.94 -8.82 -14.72
C ALA A 537 4.73 -9.27 -13.48
N THR A 538 4.78 -8.45 -12.42
CA THR A 538 5.43 -8.82 -11.16
C THR A 538 4.92 -7.99 -9.99
N LEU A 539 4.89 -8.60 -8.81
CA LEU A 539 4.82 -7.88 -7.55
C LEU A 539 6.06 -6.98 -7.40
N THR A 540 5.87 -5.82 -6.78
CA THR A 540 6.92 -5.05 -6.13
C THR A 540 6.45 -4.63 -4.75
N ALA A 541 7.36 -4.66 -3.77
CA ALA A 541 7.12 -4.04 -2.48
C ALA A 541 8.30 -3.14 -2.11
N ASP A 542 8.00 -1.91 -1.69
CA ASP A 542 8.98 -0.98 -1.13
C ASP A 542 8.86 -1.03 0.40
N ALA A 543 9.99 -1.14 1.09
CA ALA A 543 10.03 -1.32 2.54
C ALA A 543 11.28 -0.66 3.15
N VAL A 544 11.25 -0.36 4.46
CA VAL A 544 12.47 0.03 5.18
C VAL A 544 13.32 -1.21 5.51
N PRO A 545 14.66 -1.10 5.62
CA PRO A 545 15.51 -2.28 5.73
C PRO A 545 15.20 -3.18 6.92
N SER A 546 14.75 -2.61 8.04
CA SER A 546 14.43 -3.36 9.26
C SER A 546 13.33 -4.41 9.07
N ILE A 547 12.54 -4.34 8.00
CA ILE A 547 11.44 -5.29 7.73
C ILE A 547 11.61 -6.02 6.38
N TYR A 548 12.77 -5.93 5.71
CA TYR A 548 13.00 -6.66 4.45
C TYR A 548 12.77 -8.17 4.59
N GLU A 549 13.24 -8.77 5.69
CA GLU A 549 13.15 -10.21 5.89
C GLU A 549 11.69 -10.70 5.90
N VAL A 550 10.80 -10.01 6.62
CA VAL A 550 9.38 -10.40 6.67
C VAL A 550 8.67 -10.16 5.34
N VAL A 551 8.99 -9.06 4.65
CA VAL A 551 8.46 -8.73 3.31
C VAL A 551 8.80 -9.82 2.30
N VAL A 552 10.06 -10.26 2.25
CA VAL A 552 10.52 -11.31 1.34
C VAL A 552 9.98 -12.68 1.72
N ASN A 553 9.95 -13.01 3.02
CA ASN A 553 9.46 -14.30 3.48
C ASN A 553 7.95 -14.47 3.29
N ALA A 554 7.16 -13.40 3.39
CA ALA A 554 5.74 -13.42 3.06
C ALA A 554 5.53 -13.74 1.57
N ALA A 555 6.34 -13.18 0.67
CA ALA A 555 6.21 -13.40 -0.78
C ALA A 555 6.51 -14.85 -1.18
N LYS A 556 7.39 -15.53 -0.43
CA LYS A 556 7.70 -16.96 -0.61
C LYS A 556 6.54 -17.90 -0.23
N LYS A 557 5.53 -17.41 0.48
CA LYS A 557 4.37 -18.21 0.92
C LYS A 557 3.18 -18.12 -0.05
N VAL A 558 3.18 -17.15 -0.97
CA VAL A 558 2.04 -16.89 -1.84
C VAL A 558 2.27 -17.54 -3.21
N PRO A 559 1.37 -18.43 -3.67
CA PRO A 559 1.44 -19.02 -4.99
C PRO A 559 1.44 -17.96 -6.10
N ASN A 560 2.17 -18.23 -7.18
CA ASN A 560 2.21 -17.34 -8.33
C ASN A 560 0.86 -17.37 -9.09
N PRO A 561 0.21 -16.22 -9.33
CA PRO A 561 -1.07 -16.18 -10.05
C PRO A 561 -0.92 -16.39 -11.55
N VAL A 562 0.28 -16.19 -12.13
CA VAL A 562 0.48 -16.21 -13.58
C VAL A 562 0.89 -17.61 -14.05
N LYS A 563 0.00 -18.30 -14.78
CA LYS A 563 0.21 -19.68 -15.25
C LYS A 563 1.51 -19.87 -16.05
N SER A 564 1.83 -18.94 -16.94
CA SER A 564 3.06 -19.00 -17.76
C SER A 564 4.34 -18.86 -16.94
N GLU A 565 4.29 -18.15 -15.80
CA GLU A 565 5.42 -18.05 -14.86
C GLU A 565 5.58 -19.37 -14.09
N VAL A 566 4.47 -19.99 -13.67
CA VAL A 566 4.45 -21.30 -13.00
C VAL A 566 5.02 -22.40 -13.90
N GLU A 567 4.64 -22.42 -15.19
CA GLU A 567 5.17 -23.36 -16.19
C GLU A 567 6.69 -23.22 -16.38
N GLN A 568 7.22 -22.00 -16.17
CA GLN A 568 8.66 -21.73 -16.19
C GLN A 568 9.35 -21.99 -14.84
N GLY A 569 8.67 -22.64 -13.90
CA GLY A 569 9.20 -23.05 -12.59
C GLY A 569 9.11 -22.00 -11.49
N ARG A 570 8.51 -20.83 -11.75
CA ARG A 570 8.35 -19.74 -10.76
C ARG A 570 7.04 -19.94 -10.00
N LYS A 571 7.09 -20.70 -8.91
CA LYS A 571 5.92 -21.23 -8.20
C LYS A 571 5.27 -20.21 -7.25
N THR A 572 6.04 -19.21 -6.81
CA THR A 572 5.60 -18.19 -5.86
C THR A 572 5.74 -16.80 -6.47
N ILE A 573 5.03 -15.80 -5.93
CA ILE A 573 5.19 -14.40 -6.37
C ILE A 573 6.62 -13.90 -6.11
N TYR A 574 7.31 -14.45 -5.10
CA TYR A 574 8.74 -14.20 -4.87
C TYR A 574 9.61 -14.63 -6.05
N ASP A 575 9.35 -15.80 -6.64
CA ASP A 575 10.18 -16.33 -7.72
C ASP A 575 10.14 -15.42 -8.96
N THR A 576 8.97 -14.89 -9.30
CA THR A 576 8.80 -13.90 -10.38
C THR A 576 9.41 -12.56 -10.00
N TRP A 577 9.17 -12.07 -8.79
CA TRP A 577 9.74 -10.79 -8.34
C TRP A 577 11.26 -10.79 -8.37
N TYR A 578 11.89 -11.82 -7.81
CA TYR A 578 13.35 -11.97 -7.84
C TYR A 578 13.89 -12.13 -9.27
N HIS A 579 13.19 -12.88 -10.12
CA HIS A 579 13.61 -13.06 -11.51
C HIS A 579 13.58 -11.75 -12.31
N ARG A 580 12.50 -10.97 -12.18
CA ARG A 580 12.27 -9.74 -12.95
C ARG A 580 13.06 -8.56 -12.40
N LEU A 581 13.21 -8.49 -11.08
CA LEU A 581 13.87 -7.41 -10.36
C LEU A 581 14.82 -7.98 -9.30
N PRO A 582 15.97 -8.55 -9.70
CA PRO A 582 16.94 -9.09 -8.75
C PRO A 582 17.57 -7.97 -7.92
N GLY A 583 17.76 -8.22 -6.62
CA GLY A 583 18.48 -7.29 -5.76
C GLY A 583 19.94 -7.13 -6.19
N LYS A 584 20.47 -5.92 -6.05
CA LYS A 584 21.86 -5.58 -6.42
C LYS A 584 22.84 -5.67 -5.26
N LYS A 585 22.41 -6.17 -4.10
CA LYS A 585 23.14 -6.10 -2.82
C LYS A 585 23.72 -7.48 -2.47
N PRO A 586 25.05 -7.70 -2.60
CA PRO A 586 25.68 -9.01 -2.34
C PRO A 586 25.43 -9.57 -0.95
N GLU A 587 25.19 -8.70 0.03
CA GLU A 587 24.91 -9.01 1.43
C GLU A 587 23.53 -9.68 1.62
N TYR A 588 22.63 -9.51 0.64
CA TYR A 588 21.28 -10.10 0.61
C TYR A 588 21.00 -10.72 -0.77
N PRO A 589 21.72 -11.79 -1.17
CA PRO A 589 21.68 -12.30 -2.53
C PRO A 589 20.32 -12.89 -2.92
N ASP A 590 19.53 -13.33 -1.95
CA ASP A 590 18.19 -13.89 -2.15
C ASP A 590 17.08 -12.84 -2.03
N TYR A 591 17.41 -11.55 -2.04
CA TYR A 591 16.41 -10.50 -1.92
C TYR A 591 16.15 -9.90 -3.31
N PRO A 592 14.88 -9.72 -3.71
CA PRO A 592 14.56 -8.92 -4.88
C PRO A 592 14.92 -7.45 -4.66
N GLU A 593 14.78 -6.62 -5.69
CA GLU A 593 14.92 -5.17 -5.56
C GLU A 593 13.87 -4.64 -4.59
N LEU A 594 14.35 -4.13 -3.45
CA LEU A 594 13.57 -3.46 -2.41
C LEU A 594 14.04 -2.01 -2.34
N LYS A 595 13.13 -1.07 -2.61
CA LYS A 595 13.38 0.37 -2.44
C LYS A 595 12.77 0.84 -1.13
N THR A 596 13.16 2.04 -0.70
CA THR A 596 12.55 2.68 0.45
C THR A 596 11.22 3.33 0.02
N PRO A 597 10.12 3.09 0.75
CA PRO A 597 8.80 3.65 0.44
C PRO A 597 8.78 5.10 0.96
N ASN A 598 9.13 6.04 0.09
CA ASN A 598 9.36 7.42 0.51
C ASN A 598 8.19 8.34 0.22
N GLY A 599 7.52 8.22 -0.93
CA GLY A 599 6.42 9.13 -1.26
C GLY A 599 5.52 8.72 -2.40
N GLY A 600 4.47 9.52 -2.59
CA GLY A 600 3.47 9.33 -3.64
C GLY A 600 2.29 8.43 -3.25
N SER A 601 2.12 8.11 -1.96
CA SER A 601 0.91 7.47 -1.41
C SER A 601 0.87 7.62 0.12
N ASP A 602 -0.22 7.19 0.75
CA ASP A 602 -0.57 7.45 2.15
C ASP A 602 0.42 6.92 3.21
N HIS A 603 1.31 6.00 2.84
CA HIS A 603 2.35 5.51 3.75
C HIS A 603 3.42 6.57 4.07
N GLU A 604 3.58 7.60 3.22
CA GLU A 604 4.65 8.61 3.31
C GLU A 604 4.67 9.27 4.69
N THR A 605 3.53 9.77 5.16
CA THR A 605 3.45 10.50 6.43
C THR A 605 3.75 9.63 7.65
N PHE A 606 3.43 8.32 7.60
CA PHE A 606 3.75 7.39 8.68
C PHE A 606 5.27 7.27 8.86
N ILE A 607 6.03 7.22 7.77
CA ILE A 607 7.50 7.16 7.80
C ILE A 607 8.10 8.54 8.07
N ALA A 608 7.74 9.53 7.26
CA ALA A 608 8.37 10.84 7.25
C ALA A 608 8.05 11.65 8.51
N TYR A 609 6.83 11.56 9.04
CA TYR A 609 6.39 12.34 10.21
C TYR A 609 6.61 11.60 11.54
N LEU A 610 6.30 10.30 11.58
CA LEU A 610 6.29 9.50 12.83
C LEU A 610 7.38 8.42 12.91
N GLY A 611 8.09 8.11 11.83
CA GLY A 611 9.09 7.04 11.81
C GLY A 611 8.49 5.65 12.04
N ILE A 612 7.22 5.45 11.63
CA ILE A 612 6.56 4.13 11.62
C ILE A 612 7.03 3.40 10.36
N PRO A 613 7.58 2.18 10.45
CA PRO A 613 7.97 1.44 9.26
C PRO A 613 6.74 1.14 8.41
N ALA A 614 6.89 1.27 7.09
CA ALA A 614 5.81 0.95 6.16
C ALA A 614 6.26 0.01 5.04
N VAL A 615 5.30 -0.67 4.45
CA VAL A 615 5.43 -1.44 3.22
C VAL A 615 4.46 -0.85 2.21
N ASP A 616 4.94 -0.50 1.02
CA ASP A 616 4.11 -0.10 -0.10
C ASP A 616 4.11 -1.20 -1.15
N ILE A 617 2.94 -1.72 -1.51
CA ILE A 617 2.76 -2.95 -2.27
C ILE A 617 1.99 -2.63 -3.55
N THR A 618 2.51 -3.09 -4.69
CA THR A 618 1.79 -3.03 -5.96
C THR A 618 2.19 -4.18 -6.88
N TYR A 619 1.36 -4.46 -7.88
CA TYR A 619 1.69 -5.35 -8.99
C TYR A 619 1.85 -4.51 -10.26
N ARG A 620 3.00 -4.64 -10.93
CA ARG A 620 3.39 -3.75 -12.03
C ARG A 620 3.26 -4.43 -13.37
N ARG A 621 2.99 -3.64 -14.41
CA ARG A 621 3.07 -4.08 -15.81
C ARG A 621 4.51 -4.13 -16.30
N GLN A 622 4.70 -4.81 -17.42
CA GLN A 622 5.93 -4.80 -18.19
C GLN A 622 5.71 -3.96 -19.46
N LYS A 623 6.68 -3.13 -19.81
CA LYS A 623 6.72 -2.38 -21.07
C LYS A 623 7.07 -3.29 -22.25
N GLU A 624 6.83 -2.83 -23.48
CA GLU A 624 7.21 -3.55 -24.71
C GLU A 624 8.70 -3.88 -24.78
N ASP A 625 9.56 -3.03 -24.19
CA ASP A 625 11.01 -3.23 -24.15
C ASP A 625 11.46 -4.23 -23.07
N GLY A 626 10.53 -4.79 -22.31
CA GLY A 626 10.77 -5.75 -21.24
C GLY A 626 11.07 -5.11 -19.87
N ALA A 627 11.17 -3.78 -19.76
CA ALA A 627 11.35 -3.13 -18.46
C ALA A 627 10.07 -3.17 -17.62
N ILE A 628 10.21 -3.23 -16.29
CA ILE A 628 9.07 -3.07 -15.38
C ILE A 628 8.69 -1.59 -15.32
N ASP A 629 7.41 -1.31 -15.53
CA ASP A 629 6.90 0.05 -15.59
C ASP A 629 6.69 0.63 -14.19
N SER A 630 7.14 1.87 -13.98
CA SER A 630 6.92 2.59 -12.72
C SER A 630 5.52 3.20 -12.63
N THR A 631 4.81 3.29 -13.75
CA THR A 631 3.45 3.81 -13.88
C THR A 631 2.69 2.99 -14.94
N TYR A 632 1.54 3.47 -15.41
CA TYR A 632 0.74 2.87 -16.47
C TYR A 632 0.11 3.97 -17.31
N ALA A 633 -0.17 3.70 -18.59
CA ALA A 633 -0.53 4.75 -19.52
C ALA A 633 -1.93 5.34 -19.31
N LEU A 634 -2.84 4.64 -18.62
CA LEU A 634 -4.19 5.12 -18.33
C LEU A 634 -4.30 5.91 -17.01
N TYR A 635 -3.18 6.16 -16.34
CA TYR A 635 -3.12 6.83 -15.04
C TYR A 635 -3.84 8.19 -15.00
N HIS A 636 -4.72 8.35 -14.02
CA HIS A 636 -5.61 9.48 -13.74
C HIS A 636 -6.51 9.89 -14.92
N THR A 637 -6.87 8.94 -15.79
CA THR A 637 -7.71 9.21 -16.95
C THR A 637 -9.17 8.80 -16.73
N LEU A 638 -10.01 9.11 -17.72
CA LEU A 638 -11.39 8.61 -17.80
C LEU A 638 -11.47 7.07 -17.94
N TYR A 639 -10.37 6.43 -18.36
CA TYR A 639 -10.35 5.03 -18.78
C TYR A 639 -10.00 4.04 -17.65
N GLU A 640 -9.82 4.54 -16.42
CA GLU A 640 -9.70 3.70 -15.23
C GLU A 640 -11.07 3.19 -14.77
N THR A 641 -11.55 2.20 -15.51
CA THR A 641 -12.88 1.60 -15.35
C THR A 641 -12.75 0.09 -15.08
N PRO A 642 -13.75 -0.58 -14.48
CA PRO A 642 -13.71 -2.03 -14.27
C PRO A 642 -13.27 -2.82 -15.50
N PHE A 643 -13.66 -2.39 -16.70
CA PHE A 643 -13.22 -2.96 -17.98
C PHE A 643 -11.70 -3.15 -18.06
N THR A 644 -10.91 -2.16 -17.63
CA THR A 644 -9.44 -2.21 -17.72
C THR A 644 -8.86 -3.35 -16.89
N ASN A 645 -9.39 -3.55 -15.68
CA ASN A 645 -8.96 -4.66 -14.82
C ASN A 645 -9.44 -6.00 -15.37
N GLU A 646 -10.70 -6.07 -15.82
CA GLU A 646 -11.36 -7.31 -16.26
C GLU A 646 -10.86 -7.84 -17.60
N HIS A 647 -10.45 -6.94 -18.51
CA HIS A 647 -10.18 -7.30 -19.90
C HIS A 647 -8.76 -7.01 -20.37
N LEU A 648 -7.99 -6.19 -19.65
CA LEU A 648 -6.62 -5.83 -20.05
C LEU A 648 -5.57 -6.29 -19.03
N PHE A 649 -5.81 -6.08 -17.73
CA PHE A 649 -4.80 -6.37 -16.69
C PHE A 649 -4.90 -7.77 -16.10
N ASP A 650 -6.05 -8.16 -15.55
CA ASP A 650 -6.18 -9.36 -14.72
C ASP A 650 -7.26 -10.31 -15.25
N ILE A 651 -7.07 -10.71 -16.52
CA ILE A 651 -8.02 -11.49 -17.30
C ILE A 651 -8.22 -12.94 -16.83
N ASP A 652 -7.38 -13.43 -15.92
CA ASP A 652 -7.48 -14.79 -15.35
C ASP A 652 -8.23 -14.75 -14.02
N ASN A 653 -9.48 -14.25 -14.05
CA ASN A 653 -10.38 -14.19 -12.91
C ASN A 653 -9.77 -13.50 -11.68
N PHE A 654 -9.22 -12.29 -11.85
CA PHE A 654 -8.68 -11.49 -10.74
C PHE A 654 -7.56 -12.20 -9.94
N ALA A 655 -6.84 -13.14 -10.57
CA ALA A 655 -5.82 -13.93 -9.90
C ALA A 655 -4.67 -13.06 -9.36
N VAL A 656 -4.29 -11.99 -10.07
CA VAL A 656 -3.25 -11.05 -9.63
C VAL A 656 -3.73 -10.24 -8.42
N HIS A 657 -4.94 -9.69 -8.47
CA HIS A 657 -5.54 -8.99 -7.33
C HIS A 657 -5.64 -9.90 -6.11
N ALA A 658 -6.10 -11.14 -6.28
CA ALA A 658 -6.18 -12.11 -5.21
C ALA A 658 -4.81 -12.51 -4.66
N ALA A 659 -3.77 -12.65 -5.50
CA ALA A 659 -2.41 -12.90 -5.03
C ALA A 659 -1.86 -11.72 -4.22
N THR A 660 -2.14 -10.48 -4.63
CA THR A 660 -1.79 -9.28 -3.84
C THR A 660 -2.54 -9.26 -2.51
N GLY A 661 -3.85 -9.59 -2.50
CA GLY A 661 -4.63 -9.73 -1.28
C GLY A 661 -4.07 -10.79 -0.32
N LYS A 662 -3.67 -11.96 -0.85
CA LYS A 662 -3.01 -13.02 -0.08
C LYS A 662 -1.68 -12.55 0.49
N TYR A 663 -0.88 -11.82 -0.28
CA TYR A 663 0.39 -11.27 0.20
C TYR A 663 0.20 -10.24 1.30
N TRP A 664 -0.74 -9.30 1.12
CA TRP A 664 -1.06 -8.29 2.12
C TRP A 664 -1.61 -8.92 3.40
N MET A 665 -2.53 -9.90 3.29
CA MET A 665 -3.07 -10.67 4.41
C MET A 665 -1.98 -11.50 5.12
N GLN A 666 -1.02 -12.07 4.37
CA GLN A 666 0.11 -12.80 4.94
C GLN A 666 1.01 -11.88 5.78
N LEU A 667 1.27 -10.64 5.33
CA LEU A 667 2.01 -9.64 6.10
C LEU A 667 1.27 -9.29 7.40
N VAL A 668 -0.06 -9.12 7.36
CA VAL A 668 -0.85 -8.90 8.58
C VAL A 668 -0.61 -10.01 9.59
N LYS A 669 -0.66 -11.27 9.16
CA LYS A 669 -0.38 -12.42 10.03
C LYS A 669 1.03 -12.38 10.61
N ASP A 670 2.02 -12.12 9.77
CA ASP A 670 3.44 -12.11 10.16
C ASP A 670 3.76 -10.95 11.12
N PHE A 671 3.00 -9.86 11.15
CA PHE A 671 3.14 -8.79 12.15
C PHE A 671 2.22 -8.95 13.37
N ALA A 672 1.05 -9.56 13.23
CA ALA A 672 0.02 -9.58 14.28
C ALA A 672 0.08 -10.80 15.21
N GLU A 673 0.60 -11.96 14.77
CA GLU A 673 0.62 -13.21 15.58
C GLU A 673 1.93 -13.49 16.32
N PRO A 674 3.13 -13.20 15.79
CA PRO A 674 4.38 -13.52 16.49
C PRO A 674 4.51 -12.80 17.83
N ASP A 675 5.09 -13.50 18.83
CA ASP A 675 5.40 -12.91 20.14
C ASP A 675 6.30 -11.68 20.01
N VAL A 676 7.37 -11.82 19.22
CA VAL A 676 8.29 -10.73 18.89
C VAL A 676 7.94 -10.18 17.51
N VAL A 677 7.78 -8.87 17.39
CA VAL A 677 7.55 -8.21 16.09
C VAL A 677 8.71 -8.49 15.14
N PRO A 678 8.46 -8.75 13.84
CA PRO A 678 9.49 -9.17 12.89
C PRO A 678 10.35 -7.99 12.37
N ILE A 679 10.82 -7.14 13.29
CA ILE A 679 11.75 -6.05 13.02
C ILE A 679 13.17 -6.57 13.28
N ASN A 680 14.02 -6.51 12.26
CA ASN A 680 15.41 -6.96 12.31
C ASN A 680 16.35 -5.77 12.46
N ALA A 681 16.69 -5.46 13.72
CA ALA A 681 17.57 -4.34 14.06
C ALA A 681 19.00 -4.53 13.52
N SER A 682 19.49 -5.78 13.52
CA SER A 682 20.82 -6.12 13.00
C SER A 682 20.90 -5.82 11.50
N LEU A 683 19.94 -6.33 10.71
CA LEU A 683 19.87 -6.07 9.27
C LEU A 683 19.84 -4.56 9.00
N PHE A 684 19.01 -3.81 9.72
CA PHE A 684 18.94 -2.35 9.56
C PHE A 684 20.28 -1.66 9.87
N ALA A 685 20.96 -2.03 10.95
CA ALA A 685 22.25 -1.45 11.33
C ALA A 685 23.35 -1.75 10.30
N HIS A 686 23.43 -3.00 9.81
CA HIS A 686 24.35 -3.37 8.72
C HIS A 686 24.02 -2.61 7.45
N HIS A 687 22.73 -2.52 7.07
CA HIS A 687 22.29 -1.77 5.91
C HIS A 687 22.69 -0.29 5.97
N PHE A 688 22.50 0.32 7.14
CA PHE A 688 22.85 1.69 7.41
C PHE A 688 24.36 1.95 7.23
N LEU A 689 25.21 1.08 7.81
CA LEU A 689 26.66 1.19 7.72
C LEU A 689 27.17 0.94 6.30
N ASP A 690 26.73 -0.16 5.69
CA ASP A 690 27.28 -0.68 4.45
C ASP A 690 26.81 0.10 3.23
N PHE A 691 25.60 0.64 3.23
CA PHE A 691 25.09 1.39 2.09
C PHE A 691 25.09 2.89 2.37
N TYR A 692 24.37 3.34 3.40
CA TYR A 692 24.13 4.77 3.56
C TYR A 692 25.39 5.53 4.00
N VAL A 693 26.10 5.03 5.02
CA VAL A 693 27.32 5.68 5.53
C VAL A 693 28.49 5.51 4.55
N ARG A 694 28.60 4.36 3.88
CA ARG A 694 29.62 4.11 2.86
C ARG A 694 29.48 5.03 1.66
N ASP A 695 28.26 5.18 1.14
CA ASP A 695 27.99 6.03 -0.02
C ASP A 695 28.20 7.51 0.33
N LEU A 696 27.69 7.95 1.49
CA LEU A 696 27.96 9.30 2.01
C LEU A 696 29.45 9.59 2.15
N LYS A 697 30.24 8.63 2.67
CA LYS A 697 31.69 8.76 2.76
C LYS A 697 32.32 8.96 1.38
N LYS A 698 31.93 8.16 0.39
CA LYS A 698 32.43 8.25 -0.98
C LYS A 698 32.15 9.63 -1.58
N ASP A 699 30.92 10.12 -1.43
CA ASP A 699 30.50 11.42 -1.99
C ASP A 699 31.23 12.59 -1.33
N ILE A 700 31.42 12.54 0.00
CA ILE A 700 32.24 13.54 0.72
C ILE A 700 33.70 13.49 0.27
N ASP A 701 34.28 12.29 0.13
CA ASP A 701 35.67 12.13 -0.31
C ASP A 701 35.87 12.70 -1.73
N ASP A 702 34.95 12.41 -2.65
CA ASP A 702 34.96 12.92 -4.02
C ASP A 702 34.82 14.46 -4.06
N LEU A 703 33.96 15.02 -3.22
CA LEU A 703 33.80 16.48 -3.08
C LEU A 703 35.05 17.15 -2.48
N SER A 704 35.71 16.49 -1.52
CA SER A 704 36.87 17.03 -0.82
C SER A 704 38.07 17.28 -1.72
N ARG A 705 38.20 16.53 -2.83
CA ARG A 705 39.23 16.77 -3.85
C ARG A 705 39.06 18.10 -4.58
N LYS A 706 37.85 18.68 -4.55
CA LYS A 706 37.49 19.92 -5.25
C LYS A 706 37.27 21.11 -4.31
N ILE A 707 36.89 20.86 -3.05
CA ILE A 707 36.45 21.90 -2.10
C ILE A 707 37.19 21.74 -0.74
N PRO A 708 38.16 22.62 -0.41
CA PRO A 708 38.93 22.55 0.84
C PRO A 708 38.11 22.66 2.14
N GLN A 709 36.95 23.33 2.10
CA GLN A 709 36.03 23.54 3.23
C GLN A 709 35.42 22.24 3.79
N THR A 710 35.67 21.11 3.13
CA THR A 710 35.18 19.78 3.52
C THR A 710 35.94 19.12 4.67
N LYS A 711 37.07 19.68 5.14
CA LYS A 711 37.88 19.04 6.21
C LYS A 711 37.08 18.79 7.49
N GLN A 712 36.26 19.75 7.92
CA GLN A 712 35.42 19.59 9.11
C GLN A 712 34.23 18.64 8.86
N VAL A 713 33.71 18.60 7.63
CA VAL A 713 32.68 17.65 7.19
C VAL A 713 33.21 16.22 7.30
N ILE A 714 34.43 15.95 6.81
CA ILE A 714 35.10 14.64 6.93
C ILE A 714 35.27 14.26 8.41
N ALA A 715 35.71 15.20 9.26
CA ALA A 715 35.87 14.95 10.69
C ALA A 715 34.55 14.59 11.36
N GLN A 716 33.45 15.26 10.99
CA GLN A 716 32.11 14.95 11.50
C GLN A 716 31.60 13.59 10.98
N ASN A 717 31.75 13.29 9.69
CA ASN A 717 31.38 12.00 9.11
C ASN A 717 32.17 10.83 9.73
N THR A 718 33.44 11.06 10.09
CA THR A 718 34.25 10.06 10.81
C THR A 718 33.65 9.69 12.17
N LYS A 719 33.00 10.64 12.86
CA LYS A 719 32.28 10.33 14.11
C LYS A 719 31.01 9.53 13.83
N LEU A 720 30.25 9.88 12.79
CA LEU A 720 29.10 9.11 12.34
C LEU A 720 29.48 7.65 12.05
N ILE A 721 30.58 7.42 11.31
CA ILE A 721 31.09 6.06 11.01
C ILE A 721 31.35 5.27 12.29
N ARG A 722 32.00 5.87 13.30
CA ARG A 722 32.25 5.18 14.59
C ARG A 722 30.94 4.84 15.31
N ASN A 723 29.97 5.76 15.32
CA ASN A 723 28.66 5.52 15.92
C ASN A 723 27.86 4.46 15.17
N ALA A 724 27.98 4.39 13.84
CA ALA A 724 27.35 3.36 13.01
C ALA A 724 27.96 1.97 13.27
N GLN A 725 29.28 1.87 13.42
CA GLN A 725 29.96 0.63 13.81
C GLN A 725 29.51 0.14 15.19
N GLU A 726 29.37 1.05 16.14
CA GLU A 726 28.83 0.72 17.46
C GLU A 726 27.36 0.30 17.40
N PHE A 727 26.56 0.95 16.56
CA PHE A 727 25.16 0.57 16.34
C PHE A 727 25.05 -0.87 15.84
N VAL A 728 25.86 -1.26 14.84
CA VAL A 728 25.95 -2.64 14.36
C VAL A 728 26.26 -3.61 15.50
N ARG A 729 27.30 -3.33 16.29
CA ARG A 729 27.69 -4.19 17.42
C ARG A 729 26.56 -4.40 18.44
N VAL A 730 25.86 -3.32 18.78
CA VAL A 730 24.75 -3.37 19.75
C VAL A 730 23.52 -4.06 19.15
N ALA A 731 23.18 -3.77 17.90
CA ALA A 731 22.05 -4.39 17.20
C ALA A 731 22.25 -5.91 17.03
N ASP A 732 23.46 -6.35 16.68
CA ASP A 732 23.80 -7.78 16.60
C ASP A 732 23.67 -8.47 17.97
N ALA A 733 24.18 -7.83 19.03
CA ALA A 733 24.06 -8.36 20.38
C ALA A 733 22.60 -8.45 20.84
N PHE A 734 21.79 -7.42 20.55
CA PHE A 734 20.37 -7.40 20.84
C PHE A 734 19.62 -8.49 20.06
N GLN A 735 19.84 -8.60 18.74
CA GLN A 735 19.20 -9.62 17.91
C GLN A 735 19.58 -11.05 18.34
N LYS A 736 20.84 -11.27 18.74
CA LYS A 736 21.31 -12.54 19.31
C LYS A 736 20.62 -12.85 20.65
N SER A 737 20.37 -11.84 21.49
CA SER A 737 19.67 -12.02 22.77
C SER A 737 18.22 -12.47 22.61
N ILE A 738 17.56 -12.03 21.53
CA ILE A 738 16.21 -12.49 21.15
C ILE A 738 16.23 -13.98 20.78
N ARG A 739 17.24 -14.43 20.02
CA ARG A 739 17.37 -15.82 19.56
C ARG A 739 17.84 -16.80 20.65
N GLY A 740 18.62 -16.34 21.63
CA GLY A 740 19.33 -17.19 22.60
C GLY A 740 18.61 -17.47 23.91
N ASN A 741 17.50 -16.79 24.22
CA ASN A 741 16.75 -16.98 25.47
C ASN A 741 15.56 -17.94 25.26
N ASN A 742 15.33 -18.83 26.22
CA ASN A 742 14.01 -19.46 26.40
C ASN A 742 13.04 -18.33 26.79
N ILE A 743 12.34 -17.76 25.81
CA ILE A 743 11.35 -16.67 25.97
C ILE A 743 10.21 -17.03 26.95
N ASN A 744 10.15 -18.28 27.43
CA ASN A 744 9.22 -18.80 28.42
C ASN A 744 9.43 -18.34 29.87
N ALA A 745 10.34 -17.40 30.16
CA ALA A 745 10.42 -16.76 31.47
C ALA A 745 10.09 -15.26 31.35
N TRP A 746 8.82 -14.95 31.65
CA TRP A 746 8.19 -13.64 31.78
C TRP A 746 7.72 -12.95 30.50
N THR A 747 6.40 -12.88 30.35
CA THR A 747 5.62 -11.99 29.48
C THR A 747 6.05 -10.51 29.55
N LEU A 748 6.73 -10.10 30.63
CA LEU A 748 7.33 -8.77 30.79
C LEU A 748 8.60 -8.55 29.93
N ASN A 749 9.26 -9.61 29.43
CA ASN A 749 10.45 -9.49 28.59
C ASN A 749 10.11 -9.27 27.11
N THR A 750 9.15 -10.01 26.55
CA THR A 750 8.75 -9.88 25.13
C THR A 750 8.20 -8.50 24.79
N ARG A 751 7.35 -7.93 25.66
CA ARG A 751 6.81 -6.59 25.45
C ARG A 751 7.92 -5.53 25.40
N SER A 752 8.84 -5.57 26.36
CA SER A 752 10.00 -4.66 26.39
C SER A 752 10.87 -4.82 25.14
N ILE A 753 11.06 -6.05 24.63
CA ILE A 753 11.76 -6.29 23.36
C ILE A 753 11.02 -5.62 22.20
N ASN A 754 9.70 -5.83 22.08
CA ASN A 754 8.88 -5.23 21.02
C ASN A 754 8.92 -3.70 21.06
N ASP A 755 8.79 -3.11 22.25
CA ASP A 755 8.80 -1.67 22.44
C ASP A 755 10.15 -1.06 22.01
N ARG A 756 11.26 -1.75 22.28
CA ARG A 756 12.60 -1.31 21.86
C ARG A 756 12.82 -1.45 20.36
N LEU A 757 12.33 -2.53 19.75
CA LEU A 757 12.36 -2.73 18.30
C LEU A 757 11.57 -1.62 17.58
N MET A 758 10.37 -1.29 18.07
CA MET A 758 9.56 -0.21 17.54
C MET A 758 10.22 1.17 17.76
N ALA A 759 10.72 1.42 18.98
CA ALA A 759 11.34 2.70 19.34
C ALA A 759 12.63 2.99 18.57
N MET A 760 13.37 1.96 18.14
CA MET A 760 14.57 2.13 17.30
C MET A 760 14.28 2.94 16.04
N GLU A 761 13.20 2.64 15.31
CA GLU A 761 12.81 3.39 14.11
C GLU A 761 12.43 4.84 14.45
N ARG A 762 11.77 5.05 15.60
CA ARG A 762 11.34 6.39 16.05
C ARG A 762 12.52 7.32 16.36
N CYS A 763 13.70 6.78 16.67
CA CYS A 763 14.91 7.59 16.91
C CYS A 763 15.35 8.41 15.69
N PHE A 764 14.92 8.04 14.48
CA PHE A 764 15.25 8.76 13.26
C PHE A 764 14.33 9.95 12.97
N VAL A 765 13.35 10.23 13.84
CA VAL A 765 12.46 11.38 13.73
C VAL A 765 13.05 12.59 14.46
N GLY A 766 13.47 13.60 13.70
CA GLY A 766 13.98 14.87 14.20
C GLY A 766 12.86 15.88 14.47
N PRO A 767 12.79 16.52 15.66
CA PRO A 767 11.68 17.41 16.02
C PRO A 767 11.61 18.70 15.20
N LYS A 768 12.69 19.07 14.50
CA LYS A 768 12.76 20.29 13.67
C LYS A 768 12.42 20.06 12.20
N GLY A 769 12.21 18.80 11.78
CA GLY A 769 12.13 18.49 10.36
C GLY A 769 13.46 18.61 9.62
N ILE A 770 13.39 18.32 8.32
CA ILE A 770 14.45 18.61 7.34
C ILE A 770 14.36 20.10 6.98
N PRO A 771 15.49 20.79 6.70
CA PRO A 771 15.46 22.20 6.33
C PRO A 771 14.48 22.52 5.19
N GLY A 772 13.52 23.41 5.44
CA GLY A 772 12.49 23.81 4.47
C GLY A 772 11.24 22.92 4.42
N SER A 773 11.21 21.83 5.20
CA SER A 773 10.07 20.90 5.27
C SER A 773 9.87 20.39 6.72
N PRO A 774 9.28 21.20 7.62
CA PRO A 774 9.04 20.81 9.02
C PRO A 774 8.14 19.58 9.20
N GLU A 775 7.32 19.28 8.19
CA GLU A 775 6.47 18.08 8.07
C GLU A 775 7.29 16.81 7.78
N LYS A 776 8.47 16.94 7.19
CA LYS A 776 9.38 15.83 6.87
C LYS A 776 10.43 15.69 7.96
N ARG A 777 10.17 14.83 8.94
CA ARG A 777 10.94 14.73 10.20
C ARG A 777 11.95 13.61 10.22
N ASN A 778 11.75 12.57 9.44
CA ASN A 778 12.66 11.43 9.38
C ASN A 778 13.98 11.82 8.70
N VAL A 779 15.09 11.75 9.43
CA VAL A 779 16.42 12.16 8.94
C VAL A 779 17.03 11.19 7.93
N LEU A 780 16.44 10.00 7.78
CA LEU A 780 16.87 8.99 6.80
C LEU A 780 15.95 8.92 5.59
N PHE A 781 14.65 8.90 5.79
CA PHE A 781 13.68 8.56 4.75
C PHE A 781 12.70 9.70 4.54
N SER A 782 12.82 10.40 3.41
CA SER A 782 11.87 11.44 3.01
C SER A 782 11.96 11.69 1.51
N THR A 783 10.99 12.42 0.97
CA THR A 783 10.96 12.86 -0.43
C THR A 783 11.84 14.07 -0.71
N SER A 784 12.33 14.15 -1.95
CA SER A 784 13.17 15.23 -2.48
C SER A 784 12.39 16.54 -2.66
N ALA A 785 13.01 17.68 -2.33
CA ALA A 785 12.43 19.00 -2.62
C ALA A 785 12.28 19.30 -4.13
N LEU A 786 13.06 18.61 -4.97
CA LEU A 786 13.06 18.80 -6.42
C LEU A 786 12.08 17.85 -7.14
N ASN A 787 11.69 16.76 -6.48
CA ASN A 787 10.78 15.76 -7.02
C ASN A 787 10.07 15.03 -5.86
N SER A 788 8.81 15.38 -5.58
CA SER A 788 8.06 14.75 -4.50
C SER A 788 7.81 13.25 -4.71
N TYR A 789 7.96 12.73 -5.93
CA TYR A 789 7.87 11.29 -6.19
C TYR A 789 9.18 10.53 -5.91
N GLU A 790 10.29 11.25 -5.75
CA GLU A 790 11.59 10.62 -5.55
C GLU A 790 11.96 10.63 -4.07
N GLY A 791 12.05 9.43 -3.53
CA GLY A 791 12.65 9.18 -2.25
C GLY A 791 14.15 9.41 -2.24
N LYS A 792 14.64 10.08 -1.20
CA LYS A 792 16.06 10.34 -1.02
C LYS A 792 16.49 9.92 0.38
N THR A 793 17.49 9.06 0.47
CA THR A 793 18.08 8.68 1.75
C THR A 793 18.95 9.81 2.29
N MET A 794 18.86 10.12 3.59
CA MET A 794 19.53 11.26 4.23
C MET A 794 19.36 12.59 3.46
N PRO A 795 18.12 12.99 3.15
CA PRO A 795 17.84 14.10 2.23
C PRO A 795 18.43 15.41 2.73
N GLY A 796 18.30 15.71 4.03
CA GLY A 796 18.91 16.89 4.63
C GLY A 796 20.44 16.95 4.47
N VAL A 797 21.13 15.80 4.45
CA VAL A 797 22.59 15.75 4.21
C VAL A 797 22.88 15.97 2.73
N TYR A 798 22.21 15.23 1.85
CA TYR A 798 22.49 15.28 0.43
C TYR A 798 22.08 16.61 -0.22
N ASP A 799 21.03 17.26 0.26
CA ASP A 799 20.65 18.58 -0.24
C ASP A 799 21.75 19.63 0.02
N GLN A 800 22.45 19.51 1.16
CA GLN A 800 23.60 20.37 1.46
C GLN A 800 24.86 19.95 0.69
N LEU A 801 25.06 18.65 0.40
CA LEU A 801 26.13 18.20 -0.50
C LEU A 801 25.95 18.75 -1.91
N ASP A 802 24.74 18.65 -2.44
CA ASP A 802 24.37 19.17 -3.76
C ASP A 802 24.57 20.68 -3.81
N ALA A 803 24.08 21.41 -2.80
CA ALA A 803 24.28 22.85 -2.68
C ALA A 803 25.78 23.23 -2.61
N LEU A 804 26.58 22.48 -1.85
CA LEU A 804 28.02 22.73 -1.72
C LEU A 804 28.75 22.53 -3.05
N SER A 805 28.34 21.55 -3.86
CA SER A 805 28.96 21.22 -5.15
C SER A 805 28.83 22.34 -6.18
N VAL A 806 27.77 23.15 -6.09
CA VAL A 806 27.48 24.24 -7.04
C VAL A 806 27.78 25.63 -6.48
N ALA A 807 28.15 25.73 -5.20
CA ALA A 807 28.46 26.99 -4.53
C ALA A 807 29.64 27.73 -5.18
N LYS A 808 29.43 29.02 -5.46
CA LYS A 808 30.34 29.84 -6.26
C LYS A 808 31.35 30.61 -5.43
N THR A 809 31.01 30.95 -4.19
CA THR A 809 31.86 31.78 -3.31
C THR A 809 32.35 30.99 -2.10
N GLU A 810 33.50 31.38 -1.57
CA GLU A 810 34.06 30.76 -0.36
C GLU A 810 33.12 30.95 0.85
N LYS A 811 32.54 32.14 1.02
CA LYS A 811 31.59 32.44 2.09
C LYS A 811 30.35 31.54 2.04
N GLU A 812 29.81 31.32 0.84
CA GLU A 812 28.67 30.42 0.61
C GLU A 812 29.05 28.97 0.95
N ARG A 813 30.24 28.52 0.49
CA ARG A 813 30.76 27.18 0.81
C ARG A 813 30.94 26.99 2.32
N ASP A 814 31.44 27.97 3.04
CA ASP A 814 31.59 27.90 4.50
C ASP A 814 30.25 27.79 5.23
N GLN A 815 29.23 28.53 4.77
CA GLN A 815 27.89 28.47 5.34
C GLN A 815 27.23 27.10 5.07
N ILE A 816 27.29 26.62 3.84
CA ILE A 816 26.73 25.32 3.46
C ILE A 816 27.49 24.18 4.16
N ALA A 817 28.82 24.27 4.28
CA ALA A 817 29.62 23.27 5.00
C ALA A 817 29.21 23.17 6.48
N LYS A 818 28.88 24.29 7.14
CA LYS A 818 28.34 24.28 8.51
C LYS A 818 26.98 23.59 8.60
N LEU A 819 26.07 23.88 7.66
CA LEU A 819 24.77 23.21 7.58
C LEU A 819 24.93 21.72 7.31
N LEU A 820 25.83 21.33 6.41
CA LEU A 820 26.14 19.93 6.14
C LEU A 820 26.66 19.20 7.38
N ILE A 821 27.57 19.83 8.15
CA ILE A 821 28.04 19.28 9.44
C ILE A 821 26.86 19.08 10.39
N GLU A 822 25.97 20.07 10.52
CA GLU A 822 24.78 19.99 11.38
C GLU A 822 23.85 18.85 10.97
N GLN A 823 23.57 18.68 9.67
CA GLN A 823 22.71 17.59 9.18
C GLN A 823 23.35 16.21 9.40
N ILE A 824 24.67 16.07 9.21
CA ILE A 824 25.38 14.82 9.57
C ILE A 824 25.32 14.59 11.10
N SER A 825 25.39 15.64 11.92
CA SER A 825 25.21 15.53 13.37
C SER A 825 23.81 15.08 13.77
N HIS A 826 22.76 15.50 13.07
CA HIS A 826 21.40 15.02 13.32
C HIS A 826 21.27 13.52 13.05
N VAL A 827 21.80 13.04 11.91
CA VAL A 827 21.86 11.60 11.60
C VAL A 827 22.68 10.85 12.65
N GLN A 828 23.84 11.38 13.05
CA GLN A 828 24.67 10.77 14.10
C GLN A 828 23.92 10.65 15.42
N TYR A 829 23.18 11.69 15.82
CA TYR A 829 22.40 11.67 17.05
C TYR A 829 21.26 10.63 17.00
N ALA A 830 20.58 10.51 15.87
CA ALA A 830 19.57 9.48 15.66
C ALA A 830 20.16 8.06 15.82
N VAL A 831 21.36 7.82 15.26
CA VAL A 831 22.09 6.56 15.45
C VAL A 831 22.46 6.34 16.92
N GLN A 832 22.90 7.38 17.64
CA GLN A 832 23.15 7.27 19.09
C GLN A 832 21.89 6.90 19.87
N CYS A 833 20.75 7.53 19.56
CA CYS A 833 19.46 7.19 20.16
C CYS A 833 19.09 5.72 19.89
N ALA A 834 19.22 5.25 18.64
CA ALA A 834 18.91 3.87 18.28
C ALA A 834 19.82 2.88 19.02
N THR A 835 21.13 3.15 19.06
CA THR A 835 22.11 2.37 19.83
C THR A 835 21.76 2.32 21.32
N SER A 836 21.43 3.45 21.94
CA SER A 836 21.04 3.49 23.35
C SER A 836 19.74 2.74 23.61
N THR A 837 18.77 2.84 22.70
CA THR A 837 17.48 2.14 22.76
C THR A 837 17.67 0.61 22.74
N LEU A 838 18.62 0.11 21.95
CA LEU A 838 18.95 -1.33 21.86
C LEU A 838 19.99 -1.80 22.88
N GLY A 839 20.68 -0.89 23.58
CA GLY A 839 21.71 -1.21 24.58
C GLY A 839 21.14 -1.90 25.82
N ILE A 840 21.81 -2.95 26.32
CA ILE A 840 21.36 -3.77 27.48
C ILE A 840 21.78 -3.14 28.82
N HIS A 841 22.00 -1.82 28.87
CA HIS A 841 22.41 -1.16 30.12
C HIS A 841 21.19 -0.93 31.02
N PHE A 842 20.96 -1.87 31.95
CA PHE A 842 20.33 -1.62 33.24
C PHE A 842 21.32 -1.93 34.35
#